data_AF-A0A2N2ILB2-F1
#
_entry.id   AF-A0A2N2ILB2-F1
#
_cell.length_a   1.000
_cell.length_b   1.000
_cell.length_c   1.000
_cell.angle_alpha   90.00
_cell.angle_beta   90.00
_cell.angle_gamma   90.00
#
_symmetry.space_group_name_H-M   'P 1'
#
loop_
_entity.id
_entity.type
_entity.pdbx_description
1 polymer ?
#
loop_
_entity_poly.entity_id
_entity_poly.type
_entity_poly.pdbx_seq_one_letter_code
_entity_poly.pdbx_strand_id
1 'polypeptide(L)'
;MAGVTFAMLPLTHLLDYESSLLGAAVHGFLLAPTVVVLARRLGRAPLFFLPQMLLLAMLLQAPMFLILLVHTAMNCPFGLSTGLFFWFMYPVLTGVFTVALFLSLAQLRPTRGMVAVAALVPWISLIWALIRLLTEPPVFMFDPFFGFFSGAFYDRLIEVKPAFFAARTQHLAFALAPVAFVAWRAGMFPRRIGAALPAGLGALALALYVFSPTFAIRFPRAALIDRMGHEMVTEHFRFVYSQSDEENRIRMLAAEAEWHHTELVKFFGKGPSSRTTVFFFTNGDEKRLLFGTRDVEVAKPWQGSVFITSNGFPHPSLRHELAHVYATVWGDSRFGVAWSRSFSIGPVPVVLPDPGLIEGVAVAADGLQEDEDLHAQARLLMEMGGFVPLDVLFSLRFYGVSSSRAYVQAGSFLRYVVETRGAAPVRRLYAGGGPISRVLPDVAGVEREYREFLKTVPIPEHQRAMARERFSRPPVHLQRCVHSVARSRQRAVECVRAGDFDGAQRELEQALKMDPESLETWMLKLWAARQAQGPAAAQSAADRVLALSGEATHLQVRARQVKAEAAWIAGDVPGAVAHLDAAAAVLSPPAVQREIRLIRELMAMPRGAWPILQTIFTGPLPYWFWRGSFLPLTGQSALFSYLVAGADLNAGLWRQAATRYASLAFDRLPDDNFVCEARARHFLALLLTRRLGEARAALEIYSGCPVQERSVDYYRGFIAFLEANPGLSWDSDPVVTW
;
A
#
# COMPACT_ATOMS: atom_id res chain seq x y z
N MET A 1 -17.53 24.37 19.89
CA MET A 1 -16.61 24.77 18.80
C MET A 1 -15.81 23.59 18.26
N ALA A 2 -14.85 23.01 19.00
CA ALA A 2 -14.04 21.89 18.50
C ALA A 2 -14.86 20.70 17.95
N GLY A 3 -15.89 20.23 18.67
CA GLY A 3 -16.76 19.15 18.19
C GLY A 3 -17.53 19.48 16.89
N VAL A 4 -17.87 20.75 16.66
CA VAL A 4 -18.51 21.20 15.40
C VAL A 4 -17.48 21.22 14.27
N THR A 5 -16.25 21.65 14.56
CA THR A 5 -15.14 21.63 13.59
C THR A 5 -14.80 20.20 13.15
N PHE A 6 -14.81 19.23 14.05
CA PHE A 6 -14.54 17.82 13.72
C PHE A 6 -15.59 17.25 12.77
N ALA A 7 -16.86 17.60 12.98
CA ALA A 7 -17.96 17.18 12.11
C ALA A 7 -17.89 17.76 10.69
N MET A 8 -17.12 18.84 10.48
CA MET A 8 -16.97 19.52 9.19
C MET A 8 -15.69 19.15 8.44
N LEU A 9 -14.74 18.51 9.12
CA LEU A 9 -13.47 18.10 8.53
C LEU A 9 -13.59 16.69 7.89
N PRO A 10 -13.02 16.48 6.68
CA PRO A 10 -13.01 15.16 6.05
C PRO A 10 -12.40 14.09 6.97
N LEU A 11 -12.94 12.87 6.93
CA LEU A 11 -12.57 11.70 7.75
C LEU A 11 -12.79 11.83 9.28
N THR A 12 -12.85 13.03 9.86
CA THR A 12 -13.06 13.22 11.32
C THR A 12 -14.52 13.34 11.73
N HIS A 13 -15.45 13.30 10.78
CA HIS A 13 -16.88 13.44 11.02
C HIS A 13 -17.53 12.20 11.66
N LEU A 14 -16.88 11.04 11.55
CA LEU A 14 -17.28 9.80 12.22
C LEU A 14 -16.39 9.53 13.44
N LEU A 15 -16.99 8.99 14.48
CA LEU A 15 -16.31 8.29 15.57
C LEU A 15 -15.52 7.09 15.04
N ASP A 16 -14.28 7.33 14.62
CA ASP A 16 -13.28 6.34 14.19
C ASP A 16 -11.85 6.85 14.49
N TYR A 17 -10.85 6.23 13.89
CA TYR A 17 -9.43 6.50 14.04
C TYR A 17 -9.05 8.00 14.02
N GLU A 18 -9.39 8.75 12.96
CA GLU A 18 -8.96 10.15 12.77
C GLU A 18 -9.56 11.08 13.84
N SER A 19 -10.85 10.92 14.11
CA SER A 19 -11.54 11.69 15.15
C SER A 19 -10.96 11.41 16.54
N SER A 20 -10.53 10.17 16.78
CA SER A 20 -9.92 9.73 18.04
C SER A 20 -8.49 10.24 18.18
N LEU A 21 -7.69 10.21 17.11
CA LEU A 21 -6.36 10.81 17.05
C LEU A 21 -6.42 12.31 17.35
N LEU A 22 -7.32 13.04 16.68
CA LEU A 22 -7.49 14.47 16.90
C LEU A 22 -8.03 14.77 18.31
N GLY A 23 -8.94 13.95 18.81
CA GLY A 23 -9.47 14.06 20.17
C GLY A 23 -8.41 13.82 21.25
N ALA A 24 -7.51 12.86 21.04
CA ALA A 24 -6.36 12.66 21.90
C ALA A 24 -5.40 13.84 21.86
N ALA A 25 -5.04 14.34 20.67
CA ALA A 25 -4.16 15.50 20.53
C ALA A 25 -4.72 16.72 21.27
N VAL A 26 -5.98 17.10 21.01
CA VAL A 26 -6.64 18.23 21.71
C VAL A 26 -6.54 18.06 23.23
N HIS A 27 -6.78 16.85 23.74
CA HIS A 27 -6.70 16.58 25.16
C HIS A 27 -5.24 16.64 25.68
N GLY A 28 -4.30 15.98 25.01
CA GLY A 28 -2.90 15.91 25.42
C GLY A 28 -2.23 17.30 25.49
N PHE A 29 -2.52 18.18 24.52
CA PHE A 29 -1.93 19.52 24.48
C PHE A 29 -2.59 20.52 25.44
N LEU A 30 -3.92 20.45 25.63
CA LEU A 30 -4.65 21.47 26.42
C LEU A 30 -4.87 21.07 27.88
N LEU A 31 -5.00 19.76 28.17
CA LEU A 31 -5.30 19.29 29.52
C LEU A 31 -4.10 19.43 30.46
N ALA A 32 -2.89 19.18 29.97
CA ALA A 32 -1.66 19.23 30.76
C ALA A 32 -1.50 20.55 31.55
N PRO A 33 -1.49 21.75 30.92
CA PRO A 33 -1.41 23.01 31.64
C PRO A 33 -2.65 23.29 32.50
N THR A 34 -3.83 22.87 32.06
CA THR A 34 -5.09 23.03 32.79
C THR A 34 -5.07 22.30 34.13
N VAL A 35 -4.62 21.04 34.14
CA VAL A 35 -4.46 20.21 35.34
C VAL A 35 -3.52 20.89 36.33
N VAL A 36 -2.36 21.39 35.88
CA VAL A 36 -1.41 22.08 36.77
C VAL A 36 -1.98 23.38 37.32
N VAL A 37 -2.70 24.17 36.51
CA VAL A 37 -3.34 25.42 36.98
C VAL A 37 -4.38 25.13 38.06
N LEU A 38 -5.23 24.13 37.85
CA LEU A 38 -6.24 23.74 38.84
C LEU A 38 -5.61 23.14 40.10
N ALA A 39 -4.62 22.26 39.95
CA ALA A 39 -3.89 21.67 41.07
C ALA A 39 -3.27 22.74 41.98
N ARG A 40 -2.73 23.82 41.40
CA ARG A 40 -2.19 24.96 42.15
C ARG A 40 -3.25 25.73 42.93
N ARG A 41 -4.49 25.79 42.44
CA ARG A 41 -5.62 26.43 43.15
C ARG A 41 -6.15 25.56 44.29
N LEU A 42 -6.04 24.24 44.17
CA LEU A 42 -6.48 23.27 45.18
C LEU A 42 -5.54 23.17 46.40
N GLY A 43 -4.36 23.78 46.35
CA GLY A 43 -3.48 23.92 47.52
C GLY A 43 -2.56 22.71 47.74
N ARG A 44 -2.43 22.26 49.00
CA ARG A 44 -1.36 21.33 49.43
C ARG A 44 -1.57 19.86 49.05
N ALA A 45 -2.77 19.47 48.64
CA ALA A 45 -3.07 18.05 48.38
C ALA A 45 -3.92 17.80 47.12
N PRO A 46 -3.54 18.33 45.94
CA PRO A 46 -4.27 18.14 44.68
C PRO A 46 -4.51 16.68 44.27
N LEU A 47 -3.69 15.71 44.72
CA LEU A 47 -3.90 14.30 44.39
C LEU A 47 -5.19 13.69 44.97
N PHE A 48 -5.73 14.21 46.08
CA PHE A 48 -7.05 13.78 46.57
C PHE A 48 -8.18 14.11 45.59
N PHE A 49 -7.94 15.05 44.67
CA PHE A 49 -8.88 15.44 43.63
C PHE A 49 -8.67 14.67 42.32
N LEU A 50 -7.86 13.58 42.31
CA LEU A 50 -7.62 12.77 41.13
C LEU A 50 -8.93 12.28 40.47
N PRO A 51 -9.93 11.72 41.20
CA PRO A 51 -11.20 11.32 40.61
C PRO A 51 -11.95 12.49 39.95
N GLN A 52 -11.95 13.67 40.56
CA GLN A 52 -12.61 14.88 40.06
C GLN A 52 -11.88 15.43 38.82
N MET A 53 -10.55 15.36 38.78
CA MET A 53 -9.76 15.76 37.61
C MET A 53 -9.95 14.80 36.45
N LEU A 54 -10.06 13.50 36.71
CA LEU A 54 -10.41 12.50 35.70
C LEU A 54 -11.83 12.72 35.18
N LEU A 55 -12.79 13.00 36.06
CA LEU A 55 -14.16 13.34 35.66
C LEU A 55 -14.19 14.61 34.81
N LEU A 56 -13.47 15.66 35.19
CA LEU A 56 -13.35 16.88 34.41
C LEU A 56 -12.76 16.60 33.02
N ALA A 57 -11.69 15.80 32.95
CA ALA A 57 -11.10 15.38 31.69
C ALA A 57 -12.11 14.66 30.78
N MET A 58 -12.95 13.78 31.33
CA MET A 58 -14.02 13.11 30.58
C MET A 58 -15.12 14.10 30.14
N LEU A 59 -15.53 15.01 31.02
CA LEU A 59 -16.56 16.02 30.72
C LEU A 59 -16.13 16.98 29.62
N LEU A 60 -14.84 17.33 29.54
CA LEU A 60 -14.30 18.17 28.46
C LEU A 60 -14.38 17.48 27.10
N GLN A 61 -14.34 16.14 27.05
CA GLN A 61 -14.47 15.37 25.82
C GLN A 61 -15.92 15.02 25.47
N ALA A 62 -16.82 15.03 26.45
CA ALA A 62 -18.20 14.58 26.28
C ALA A 62 -18.94 15.28 25.13
N PRO A 63 -18.87 16.61 24.93
CA PRO A 63 -19.57 17.25 23.81
C PRO A 63 -19.08 16.74 22.44
N MET A 64 -17.77 16.57 22.28
CA MET A 64 -17.16 16.07 21.04
C MET A 64 -17.53 14.60 20.81
N PHE A 65 -17.41 13.79 21.86
CA PHE A 65 -17.80 12.39 21.83
C PHE A 65 -19.27 12.21 21.44
N LEU A 66 -20.19 12.93 22.09
CA LEU A 66 -21.63 12.80 21.85
C LEU A 66 -22.02 13.23 20.44
N ILE A 67 -21.44 14.30 19.90
CA ILE A 67 -21.69 14.73 18.51
C ILE A 67 -21.24 13.64 17.54
N LEU A 68 -20.02 13.11 17.70
CA LEU A 68 -19.47 12.07 16.84
C LEU A 68 -20.23 10.74 17.00
N LEU A 69 -20.66 10.41 18.22
CA LEU A 69 -21.44 9.22 18.52
C LEU A 69 -22.78 9.26 17.78
N VAL A 70 -23.50 10.38 17.87
CA VAL A 70 -24.78 10.57 17.15
C VAL A 70 -24.56 10.54 15.64
N HIS A 71 -23.55 11.27 15.13
CA HIS A 71 -23.26 11.30 13.70
C HIS A 71 -22.88 9.91 13.17
N THR A 72 -22.07 9.14 13.90
CA THR A 72 -21.74 7.75 13.55
C THR A 72 -22.95 6.84 13.64
N ALA A 73 -23.77 6.94 14.69
CA ALA A 73 -24.97 6.12 14.82
C ALA A 73 -25.95 6.33 13.66
N MET A 74 -26.06 7.57 13.15
CA MET A 74 -26.94 7.91 12.04
C MET A 74 -26.36 7.52 10.67
N ASN A 75 -25.06 7.73 10.45
CA ASN A 75 -24.45 7.60 9.12
C ASN A 75 -23.71 6.27 8.91
N CYS A 76 -23.15 5.69 9.98
CA CYS A 76 -22.31 4.50 9.97
C CYS A 76 -22.41 3.64 11.26
N PRO A 77 -23.61 3.13 11.62
CA PRO A 77 -23.83 2.47 12.93
C PRO A 77 -22.95 1.23 13.15
N PHE A 78 -22.57 0.53 12.08
CA PHE A 78 -21.71 -0.65 12.15
C PHE A 78 -20.27 -0.33 12.59
N GLY A 79 -19.81 0.91 12.43
CA GLY A 79 -18.52 1.37 12.92
C GLY A 79 -18.50 1.71 14.41
N LEU A 80 -19.66 1.72 15.08
CA LEU A 80 -19.81 2.27 16.44
C LEU A 80 -18.92 1.55 17.46
N SER A 81 -18.90 0.22 17.47
CA SER A 81 -18.10 -0.56 18.42
C SER A 81 -16.60 -0.28 18.28
N THR A 82 -16.13 -0.18 17.04
CA THR A 82 -14.73 0.12 16.73
C THR A 82 -14.40 1.57 17.05
N GLY A 83 -15.30 2.50 16.74
CA GLY A 83 -15.20 3.91 17.10
C GLY A 83 -15.12 4.14 18.60
N LEU A 84 -16.00 3.48 19.38
CA LEU A 84 -15.96 3.50 20.85
C LEU A 84 -14.61 2.98 21.37
N PHE A 85 -14.10 1.93 20.76
CA PHE A 85 -12.83 1.34 21.15
C PHE A 85 -11.65 2.28 20.84
N PHE A 86 -11.61 2.90 19.65
CA PHE A 86 -10.62 3.93 19.33
C PHE A 86 -10.71 5.12 20.27
N TRP A 87 -11.92 5.59 20.58
CA TRP A 87 -12.14 6.71 21.49
C TRP A 87 -11.63 6.41 22.91
N PHE A 88 -11.90 5.20 23.39
CA PHE A 88 -11.36 4.75 24.67
C PHE A 88 -9.83 4.67 24.61
N MET A 89 -9.28 4.01 23.60
CA MET A 89 -7.84 3.79 23.45
C MET A 89 -7.04 5.08 23.22
N TYR A 90 -7.64 6.14 22.69
CA TYR A 90 -6.95 7.40 22.37
C TYR A 90 -7.33 8.51 23.34
N PRO A 91 -8.43 9.27 23.17
CA PRO A 91 -8.73 10.42 23.99
C PRO A 91 -8.88 10.11 25.49
N VAL A 92 -9.48 8.96 25.85
CA VAL A 92 -9.70 8.61 27.26
C VAL A 92 -8.39 8.24 27.95
N LEU A 93 -7.64 7.27 27.42
CA LEU A 93 -6.36 6.86 28.02
C LEU A 93 -5.32 7.99 28.00
N THR A 94 -5.34 8.86 26.99
CA THR A 94 -4.51 10.09 26.96
C THR A 94 -4.89 11.05 28.08
N GLY A 95 -6.19 11.21 28.35
CA GLY A 95 -6.69 12.00 29.48
C GLY A 95 -6.23 11.44 30.82
N VAL A 96 -6.39 10.13 31.03
CA VAL A 96 -5.93 9.43 32.24
C VAL A 96 -4.43 9.63 32.44
N PHE A 97 -3.63 9.39 31.39
CA PHE A 97 -2.18 9.61 31.40
C PHE A 97 -1.82 11.04 31.80
N THR A 98 -2.44 12.02 31.13
CA THR A 98 -2.13 13.45 31.30
C THR A 98 -2.49 13.93 32.71
N VAL A 99 -3.68 13.57 33.21
CA VAL A 99 -4.09 13.92 34.58
C VAL A 99 -3.16 13.26 35.59
N ALA A 100 -2.92 11.95 35.50
CA ALA A 100 -2.10 11.22 36.46
C ALA A 100 -0.68 11.80 36.56
N LEU A 101 -0.03 12.03 35.41
CA LEU A 101 1.33 12.57 35.36
C LEU A 101 1.39 14.00 35.92
N PHE A 102 0.61 14.93 35.37
CA PHE A 102 0.76 16.35 35.71
C PHE A 102 0.17 16.71 37.07
N LEU A 103 -0.84 15.99 37.56
CA LEU A 103 -1.34 16.18 38.92
C LEU A 103 -0.28 15.75 39.95
N SER A 104 0.44 14.65 39.68
CA SER A 104 1.55 14.17 40.53
C SER A 104 2.74 15.13 40.51
N LEU A 105 3.10 15.65 39.34
CA LEU A 105 4.16 16.66 39.22
C LEU A 105 3.79 17.98 39.92
N ALA A 106 2.53 18.42 39.79
CA ALA A 106 2.04 19.61 40.48
C ALA A 106 2.03 19.43 42.01
N GLN A 107 1.71 18.24 42.50
CA GLN A 107 1.78 17.91 43.93
C GLN A 107 3.22 18.00 44.48
N LEU A 108 4.22 17.64 43.69
CA LEU A 108 5.63 17.75 44.05
C LEU A 108 6.16 19.20 43.94
N ARG A 109 5.73 19.95 42.90
CA ARG A 109 6.20 21.32 42.62
C ARG A 109 5.08 22.22 42.05
N PRO A 110 4.23 22.84 42.89
CA PRO A 110 3.08 23.65 42.45
C PRO A 110 3.45 25.08 42.02
N THR A 111 4.45 25.24 41.15
CA THR A 111 4.96 26.55 40.73
C THR A 111 4.30 27.05 39.44
N ARG A 112 4.36 28.37 39.19
CA ARG A 112 3.98 28.93 37.87
C ARG A 112 4.82 28.34 36.73
N GLY A 113 6.10 28.05 36.98
CA GLY A 113 6.99 27.40 36.01
C GLY A 113 6.52 26.01 35.59
N MET A 114 5.88 25.24 36.49
CA MET A 114 5.32 23.93 36.15
C MET A 114 4.21 24.02 35.09
N VAL A 115 3.48 25.13 35.02
CA VAL A 115 2.47 25.34 33.95
C VAL A 115 3.14 25.43 32.59
N ALA A 116 4.27 26.14 32.50
CA ALA A 116 5.04 26.23 31.27
C ALA A 116 5.63 24.87 30.88
N VAL A 117 6.17 24.11 31.85
CA VAL A 117 6.63 22.73 31.61
C VAL A 117 5.50 21.86 31.08
N ALA A 118 4.33 21.90 31.72
CA ALA A 118 3.17 21.12 31.28
C ALA A 118 2.64 21.52 29.91
N ALA A 119 2.76 22.80 29.54
CA ALA A 119 2.45 23.25 28.18
C ALA A 119 3.48 22.76 27.14
N LEU A 120 4.76 22.65 27.50
CA LEU A 120 5.85 22.31 26.58
C LEU A 120 6.05 20.80 26.39
N VAL A 121 5.82 19.97 27.42
CA VAL A 121 6.11 18.53 27.37
C VAL A 121 5.37 17.79 26.22
N PRO A 122 4.07 18.02 25.96
CA PRO A 122 3.40 17.41 24.80
C PRO A 122 4.05 17.77 23.46
N TRP A 123 4.53 19.01 23.30
CA TRP A 123 5.25 19.43 22.10
C TRP A 123 6.62 18.78 21.97
N ILE A 124 7.34 18.63 23.08
CA ILE A 124 8.62 17.89 23.10
C ILE A 124 8.38 16.42 22.69
N SER A 125 7.30 15.79 23.18
CA SER A 125 6.91 14.44 22.80
C SER A 125 6.62 14.31 21.30
N LEU A 126 5.85 15.26 20.76
CA LEU A 126 5.56 15.32 19.32
C LEU A 126 6.84 15.50 18.50
N ILE A 127 7.72 16.44 18.87
CA ILE A 127 8.99 16.66 18.19
C ILE A 127 9.84 15.38 18.23
N TRP A 128 9.90 14.70 19.38
CA TRP A 128 10.61 13.42 19.50
C TRP A 128 10.02 12.34 18.59
N ALA A 129 8.69 12.23 18.52
CA ALA A 129 8.01 11.30 17.63
C ALA A 129 8.29 11.61 16.14
N LEU A 130 8.33 12.88 15.76
CA LEU A 130 8.71 13.32 14.41
C LEU A 130 10.19 13.03 14.11
N ILE A 131 11.10 13.26 15.06
CA ILE A 131 12.52 12.89 14.90
C ILE A 131 12.66 11.38 14.68
N ARG A 132 11.90 10.56 15.42
CA ARG A 132 11.89 9.10 15.20
C ARG A 132 11.35 8.74 13.82
N LEU A 133 10.26 9.37 13.37
CA LEU A 133 9.73 9.15 12.02
C LEU A 133 10.77 9.42 10.93
N LEU A 134 11.61 10.44 11.15
CA LEU A 134 12.68 10.83 10.23
C LEU A 134 13.93 9.95 10.34
N THR A 135 14.28 9.45 11.54
CA THR A 135 15.55 8.72 11.76
C THR A 135 15.41 7.20 11.81
N GLU A 136 14.21 6.68 12.05
CA GLU A 136 13.92 5.25 12.12
C GLU A 136 13.19 4.75 10.87
N PRO A 137 13.33 3.45 10.52
CA PRO A 137 12.64 2.89 9.37
C PRO A 137 11.11 2.99 9.46
N PRO A 138 10.43 2.59 10.56
CA PRO A 138 8.97 2.56 10.58
C PRO A 138 8.32 3.91 10.29
N VAL A 139 7.13 3.88 9.70
CA VAL A 139 6.29 5.07 9.47
C VAL A 139 5.20 5.24 10.52
N PHE A 140 4.99 4.24 11.38
CA PHE A 140 4.07 4.31 12.49
C PHE A 140 4.73 4.84 13.76
N MET A 141 3.95 5.38 14.69
CA MET A 141 4.43 5.81 16.01
C MET A 141 3.35 5.68 17.08
N PHE A 142 3.78 5.34 18.30
CA PHE A 142 2.97 5.43 19.50
C PHE A 142 3.48 6.57 20.39
N ASP A 143 2.54 7.35 20.93
CA ASP A 143 2.78 8.50 21.79
C ASP A 143 1.68 8.62 22.86
N PRO A 144 2.01 9.03 24.10
CA PRO A 144 1.03 9.14 25.17
C PRO A 144 0.05 10.32 25.01
N PHE A 145 0.39 11.37 24.26
CA PHE A 145 -0.39 12.61 24.15
C PHE A 145 -1.26 12.71 22.90
N PHE A 146 -0.94 12.00 21.82
CA PHE A 146 -1.80 11.93 20.63
C PHE A 146 -2.21 10.51 20.25
N GLY A 147 -1.58 9.48 20.82
CA GLY A 147 -1.92 8.09 20.58
C GLY A 147 -1.10 7.43 19.49
N PHE A 148 -1.74 6.77 18.54
CA PHE A 148 -1.05 6.03 17.49
C PHE A 148 -1.27 6.67 16.13
N PHE A 149 -0.17 6.90 15.43
CA PHE A 149 -0.16 7.33 14.05
C PHE A 149 0.22 6.13 13.18
N SER A 150 -0.64 5.77 12.22
CA SER A 150 -0.46 4.58 11.37
C SER A 150 0.59 4.74 10.28
N GLY A 151 0.97 5.98 9.94
CA GLY A 151 1.96 6.30 8.91
C GLY A 151 1.38 6.74 7.57
N ALA A 152 0.27 6.16 7.13
CA ALA A 152 -0.38 6.48 5.86
C ALA A 152 -1.80 7.02 6.09
N PHE A 153 -2.03 8.29 5.75
CA PHE A 153 -3.34 8.95 5.89
C PHE A 153 -4.42 8.37 4.97
N TYR A 154 -4.04 7.59 3.95
CA TYR A 154 -4.95 6.94 3.00
C TYR A 154 -5.21 5.46 3.30
N ASP A 155 -4.61 4.93 4.36
CA ASP A 155 -4.82 3.53 4.71
C ASP A 155 -6.28 3.32 5.14
N ARG A 156 -6.99 2.49 4.38
CA ARG A 156 -8.38 2.15 4.69
C ARG A 156 -8.45 1.18 5.86
N LEU A 157 -7.42 0.36 6.10
CA LEU A 157 -7.46 -0.72 7.08
C LEU A 157 -6.62 -0.37 8.32
N ILE A 158 -7.22 0.36 9.27
CA ILE A 158 -6.58 0.66 10.55
C ILE A 158 -7.20 -0.19 11.65
N GLU A 159 -6.35 -0.97 12.32
CA GLU A 159 -6.75 -1.95 13.34
C GLU A 159 -5.91 -1.81 14.60
N VAL A 160 -6.52 -2.13 15.73
CA VAL A 160 -5.84 -2.15 17.02
C VAL A 160 -5.20 -3.52 17.23
N LYS A 161 -3.86 -3.57 17.13
CA LYS A 161 -3.05 -4.78 17.31
C LYS A 161 -2.52 -4.93 18.74
N PRO A 162 -1.98 -6.09 19.14
CA PRO A 162 -1.36 -6.29 20.46
C PRO A 162 -0.33 -5.21 20.86
N ALA A 163 0.43 -4.70 19.89
CA ALA A 163 1.38 -3.59 20.09
C ALA A 163 0.73 -2.35 20.72
N PHE A 164 -0.54 -2.09 20.40
CA PHE A 164 -1.31 -0.98 20.95
C PHE A 164 -1.49 -1.10 22.46
N PHE A 165 -1.84 -2.29 22.92
CA PHE A 165 -2.01 -2.58 24.35
C PHE A 165 -0.67 -2.53 25.08
N ALA A 166 0.40 -3.03 24.47
CA ALA A 166 1.75 -2.94 25.04
C ALA A 166 2.20 -1.47 25.17
N ALA A 167 1.99 -0.64 24.15
CA ALA A 167 2.27 0.79 24.18
C ALA A 167 1.43 1.52 25.25
N ARG A 168 0.12 1.24 25.36
CA ARG A 168 -0.73 1.84 26.39
C ARG A 168 -0.36 1.39 27.80
N THR A 169 0.03 0.14 27.98
CA THR A 169 0.57 -0.37 29.25
C THR A 169 1.85 0.38 29.62
N GLN A 170 2.76 0.59 28.67
CA GLN A 170 3.97 1.39 28.89
C GLN A 170 3.63 2.83 29.33
N HIS A 171 2.71 3.49 28.62
CA HIS A 171 2.29 4.87 28.95
C HIS A 171 1.67 4.95 30.34
N LEU A 172 0.74 4.05 30.68
CA LEU A 172 0.09 4.05 31.99
C LEU A 172 1.08 3.71 33.10
N ALA A 173 1.98 2.74 32.92
CA ALA A 173 3.03 2.43 33.89
C ALA A 173 3.92 3.65 34.16
N PHE A 174 4.29 4.39 33.11
CA PHE A 174 5.07 5.62 33.21
C PHE A 174 4.33 6.72 34.00
N ALA A 175 3.03 6.93 33.75
CA ALA A 175 2.24 7.94 34.45
C ALA A 175 1.87 7.55 35.89
N LEU A 176 1.69 6.26 36.18
CA LEU A 176 1.34 5.76 37.51
C LEU A 176 2.55 5.68 38.46
N ALA A 177 3.77 5.57 37.95
CA ALA A 177 4.98 5.57 38.76
C ALA A 177 5.10 6.83 39.67
N PRO A 178 4.96 8.08 39.18
CA PRO A 178 4.96 9.26 40.04
C PRO A 178 3.73 9.33 40.96
N VAL A 179 2.55 8.87 40.53
CA VAL A 179 1.36 8.78 41.41
C VAL A 179 1.66 7.89 42.61
N ALA A 180 2.18 6.68 42.37
CA ALA A 180 2.53 5.71 43.41
C ALA A 180 3.62 6.26 44.35
N PHE A 181 4.63 6.93 43.79
CA PHE A 181 5.69 7.57 44.58
C PHE A 181 5.13 8.64 45.53
N VAL A 182 4.23 9.50 45.04
CA VAL A 182 3.66 10.56 45.87
C VAL A 182 2.69 10.00 46.92
N ALA A 183 1.87 9.01 46.56
CA ALA A 183 0.99 8.32 47.50
C ALA A 183 1.79 7.62 48.62
N TRP A 184 2.93 7.01 48.29
CA TRP A 184 3.86 6.49 49.28
C TRP A 184 4.41 7.58 50.20
N ARG A 185 4.87 8.70 49.64
CA ARG A 185 5.37 9.85 50.43
C ARG A 185 4.31 10.46 51.33
N ALA A 186 3.03 10.36 50.96
CA ALA A 186 1.88 10.77 51.76
C ALA A 186 1.47 9.74 52.84
N GLY A 187 2.15 8.59 52.93
CA GLY A 187 1.88 7.57 53.94
C GLY A 187 0.71 6.64 53.63
N MET A 188 0.21 6.62 52.39
CA MET A 188 -0.91 5.77 51.98
C MET A 188 -0.55 4.28 51.89
N PHE A 189 0.75 3.96 51.79
CA PHE A 189 1.25 2.59 51.65
C PHE A 189 2.29 2.23 52.72
N PRO A 190 2.37 0.95 53.15
CA PRO A 190 3.49 0.44 53.96
C PRO A 190 4.84 0.64 53.26
N ARG A 191 5.93 0.85 54.04
CA ARG A 191 7.27 1.18 53.51
C ARG A 191 7.75 0.27 52.36
N ARG A 192 7.59 -1.05 52.49
CA ARG A 192 8.02 -2.02 51.47
C ARG A 192 7.23 -1.89 50.17
N ILE A 193 5.91 -1.78 50.27
CA ILE A 193 5.00 -1.65 49.11
C ILE A 193 5.21 -0.28 48.43
N GLY A 194 5.33 0.77 49.23
CA GLY A 194 5.47 2.14 48.73
C GLY A 194 6.77 2.42 47.98
N ALA A 195 7.85 1.69 48.27
CA ALA A 195 9.08 1.74 47.47
C ALA A 195 9.04 0.78 46.27
N ALA A 196 8.49 -0.43 46.45
CA ALA A 196 8.47 -1.45 45.39
C ALA A 196 7.53 -1.11 44.23
N LEU A 197 6.36 -0.51 44.50
CA LEU A 197 5.37 -0.19 43.47
C LEU A 197 5.84 0.85 42.43
N PRO A 198 6.33 2.05 42.80
CA PRO A 198 6.85 3.00 41.82
C PRO A 198 8.07 2.47 41.10
N ALA A 199 8.95 1.71 41.79
CA ALA A 199 10.10 1.06 41.16
C ALA A 199 9.67 0.01 40.13
N GLY A 200 8.68 -0.84 40.47
CA GLY A 200 8.13 -1.85 39.57
C GLY A 200 7.43 -1.25 38.35
N LEU A 201 6.64 -0.19 38.54
CA LEU A 201 5.99 0.55 37.43
C LEU A 201 7.03 1.23 36.53
N GLY A 202 8.06 1.86 37.12
CA GLY A 202 9.17 2.45 36.38
C GLY A 202 9.96 1.40 35.60
N ALA A 203 10.25 0.25 36.21
CA ALA A 203 10.92 -0.88 35.57
C ALA A 203 10.09 -1.47 34.43
N LEU A 204 8.76 -1.60 34.59
CA LEU A 204 7.86 -2.07 33.54
C LEU A 204 7.82 -1.10 32.35
N ALA A 205 7.70 0.21 32.62
CA ALA A 205 7.73 1.23 31.57
C ALA A 205 9.06 1.22 30.81
N LEU A 206 10.18 1.10 31.53
CA LEU A 206 11.51 1.01 30.93
C LEU A 206 11.67 -0.30 30.13
N ALA A 207 11.23 -1.43 30.65
CA ALA A 207 11.31 -2.72 29.97
C ALA A 207 10.52 -2.71 28.65
N LEU A 208 9.27 -2.21 28.65
CA LEU A 208 8.47 -2.10 27.43
C LEU A 208 9.10 -1.15 26.39
N TYR A 209 9.80 -0.09 26.85
CA TYR A 209 10.54 0.81 25.97
C TYR A 209 11.83 0.20 25.40
N VAL A 210 12.62 -0.51 26.23
CA VAL A 210 13.89 -1.14 25.82
C VAL A 210 13.63 -2.33 24.90
N PHE A 211 12.65 -3.17 25.24
CA PHE A 211 12.23 -4.32 24.43
C PHE A 211 11.12 -3.96 23.45
N SER A 212 11.03 -2.69 23.04
CA SER A 212 9.99 -2.23 22.11
C SER A 212 9.91 -3.01 20.79
N PRO A 213 11.01 -3.56 20.21
CA PRO A 213 10.92 -4.37 19.00
C PRO A 213 10.18 -5.70 19.25
N THR A 214 10.37 -6.32 20.42
CA THR A 214 9.70 -7.57 20.82
C THR A 214 8.17 -7.38 20.89
N PHE A 215 7.72 -6.20 21.31
CA PHE A 215 6.29 -5.87 21.41
C PHE A 215 5.75 -5.12 20.18
N ALA A 216 6.54 -4.97 19.11
CA ALA A 216 6.20 -4.20 17.92
C ALA A 216 5.74 -2.75 18.19
N ILE A 217 6.26 -2.13 19.26
CA ILE A 217 5.99 -0.73 19.61
C ILE A 217 6.91 0.21 18.81
N ARG A 218 8.14 -0.23 18.53
CA ARG A 218 9.15 0.55 17.81
C ARG A 218 10.26 -0.38 17.30
N PHE A 219 10.69 -0.17 16.06
CA PHE A 219 11.82 -0.86 15.44
C PHE A 219 12.92 0.14 15.02
N PRO A 220 13.93 0.39 15.87
CA PRO A 220 15.14 1.08 15.43
C PRO A 220 15.81 0.34 14.27
N ARG A 221 16.56 1.04 13.42
CA ARG A 221 17.18 0.45 12.21
C ARG A 221 17.96 -0.83 12.49
N ALA A 222 18.81 -0.85 13.52
CA ALA A 222 19.58 -2.02 13.88
C ALA A 222 18.69 -3.21 14.28
N ALA A 223 17.61 -2.95 15.03
CA ALA A 223 16.66 -4.00 15.42
C ALA A 223 15.84 -4.52 14.24
N LEU A 224 15.53 -3.67 13.25
CA LEU A 224 14.87 -4.11 12.02
C LEU A 224 15.77 -5.03 11.20
N ILE A 225 17.04 -4.64 11.01
CA ILE A 225 18.04 -5.44 10.29
C ILE A 225 18.24 -6.79 11.00
N ASP A 226 18.43 -6.77 12.33
CA ASP A 226 18.57 -7.99 13.14
C ASP A 226 17.33 -8.89 13.06
N ARG A 227 16.13 -8.30 13.07
CA ARG A 227 14.87 -9.04 12.95
C ARG A 227 14.69 -9.74 11.60
N MET A 228 15.20 -9.13 10.53
CA MET A 228 15.18 -9.69 9.17
C MET A 228 16.32 -10.70 8.99
N GLY A 229 17.49 -10.49 9.57
CA GLY A 229 18.50 -11.53 9.75
C GLY A 229 19.35 -11.85 8.52
N HIS A 230 19.03 -11.33 7.32
CA HIS A 230 19.84 -11.51 6.12
C HIS A 230 20.17 -10.19 5.41
N GLU A 231 21.39 -10.12 4.87
CA GLU A 231 21.88 -8.99 4.08
C GLU A 231 22.61 -9.46 2.82
N MET A 232 22.44 -8.72 1.72
CA MET A 232 23.23 -8.85 0.49
C MET A 232 23.70 -7.45 0.05
N VAL A 233 24.93 -7.33 -0.44
CA VAL A 233 25.51 -6.04 -0.86
C VAL A 233 25.97 -6.14 -2.31
N THR A 234 25.70 -5.09 -3.08
CA THR A 234 26.20 -4.86 -4.43
C THR A 234 26.99 -3.55 -4.49
N GLU A 235 27.34 -3.10 -5.69
CA GLU A 235 28.08 -1.84 -5.87
C GLU A 235 27.29 -0.66 -5.29
N HIS A 236 26.02 -0.52 -5.68
CA HIS A 236 25.18 0.63 -5.35
C HIS A 236 24.11 0.35 -4.29
N PHE A 237 23.90 -0.92 -3.89
CA PHE A 237 22.80 -1.29 -3.01
C PHE A 237 23.20 -2.18 -1.83
N ARG A 238 22.39 -2.12 -0.77
CA ARG A 238 22.35 -3.07 0.35
C ARG A 238 20.93 -3.60 0.46
N PHE A 239 20.73 -4.90 0.27
CA PHE A 239 19.46 -5.57 0.47
C PHE A 239 19.39 -6.14 1.89
N VAL A 240 18.25 -5.95 2.55
CA VAL A 240 17.93 -6.53 3.86
C VAL A 240 16.62 -7.31 3.71
N TYR A 241 16.61 -8.60 4.02
CA TYR A 241 15.49 -9.51 3.76
C TYR A 241 15.35 -10.58 4.85
N SER A 242 14.18 -11.22 4.97
CA SER A 242 13.82 -12.06 6.12
C SER A 242 14.00 -13.56 5.96
N GLN A 243 14.07 -14.08 4.73
CA GLN A 243 14.11 -15.52 4.49
C GLN A 243 15.29 -15.94 3.59
N SER A 244 16.04 -16.95 4.01
CA SER A 244 17.22 -17.42 3.30
C SER A 244 16.93 -18.08 1.95
N ASP A 245 15.77 -18.73 1.80
CA ASP A 245 15.31 -19.35 0.54
C ASP A 245 14.94 -18.31 -0.54
N GLU A 246 14.86 -17.03 -0.17
CA GLU A 246 14.69 -15.92 -1.10
C GLU A 246 16.01 -15.44 -1.73
N GLU A 247 17.19 -15.94 -1.33
CA GLU A 247 18.48 -15.41 -1.79
C GLU A 247 18.57 -15.35 -3.32
N ASN A 248 18.07 -16.37 -4.03
CA ASN A 248 18.07 -16.39 -5.48
C ASN A 248 17.20 -15.27 -6.10
N ARG A 249 16.05 -15.00 -5.47
CA ARG A 249 15.14 -13.92 -5.87
C ARG A 249 15.76 -12.55 -5.56
N ILE A 250 16.42 -12.42 -4.42
CA ILE A 250 17.16 -11.20 -4.05
C ILE A 250 18.29 -10.93 -5.03
N ARG A 251 19.04 -11.95 -5.49
CA ARG A 251 20.08 -11.78 -6.51
C ARG A 251 19.52 -11.27 -7.85
N MET A 252 18.36 -11.77 -8.26
CA MET A 252 17.68 -11.28 -9.45
C MET A 252 17.19 -9.83 -9.29
N LEU A 253 16.56 -9.52 -8.14
CA LEU A 253 16.15 -8.17 -7.78
C LEU A 253 17.34 -7.20 -7.70
N ALA A 254 18.49 -7.68 -7.22
CA ALA A 254 19.71 -6.91 -7.13
C ALA A 254 20.31 -6.59 -8.51
N ALA A 255 20.30 -7.57 -9.43
CA ALA A 255 20.69 -7.33 -10.81
C ALA A 255 19.76 -6.32 -11.49
N GLU A 256 18.45 -6.40 -11.24
CA GLU A 256 17.46 -5.44 -11.71
C GLU A 256 17.72 -4.04 -11.14
N ALA A 257 17.99 -3.92 -9.83
CA ALA A 257 18.30 -2.64 -9.17
C ALA A 257 19.57 -1.99 -9.71
N GLU A 258 20.63 -2.77 -9.95
CA GLU A 258 21.88 -2.27 -10.56
C GLU A 258 21.68 -1.78 -11.99
N TRP A 259 20.78 -2.41 -12.75
CA TRP A 259 20.38 -1.87 -14.05
C TRP A 259 19.57 -0.57 -13.90
N HIS A 260 18.59 -0.54 -12.99
CA HIS A 260 17.81 0.67 -12.69
C HIS A 260 18.71 1.83 -12.21
N HIS A 261 19.82 1.55 -11.52
CA HIS A 261 20.83 2.56 -11.21
C HIS A 261 21.32 3.26 -12.48
N THR A 262 21.68 2.52 -13.53
CA THR A 262 22.17 3.12 -14.78
C THR A 262 21.12 4.02 -15.45
N GLU A 263 19.87 3.57 -15.46
CA GLU A 263 18.74 4.31 -16.03
C GLU A 263 18.41 5.58 -15.23
N LEU A 264 18.43 5.49 -13.91
CA LEU A 264 18.15 6.62 -13.03
C LEU A 264 19.31 7.63 -13.03
N VAL A 265 20.58 7.18 -13.10
CA VAL A 265 21.72 8.09 -13.29
C VAL A 265 21.59 8.85 -14.60
N LYS A 266 21.16 8.19 -15.68
CA LYS A 266 20.92 8.84 -16.97
C LYS A 266 19.82 9.91 -16.88
N PHE A 267 18.73 9.63 -16.16
CA PHE A 267 17.63 10.60 -15.98
C PHE A 267 18.01 11.77 -15.08
N PHE A 268 18.60 11.50 -13.90
CA PHE A 268 18.91 12.52 -12.90
C PHE A 268 20.25 13.23 -13.12
N GLY A 269 21.12 12.67 -13.96
CA GLY A 269 22.47 13.11 -14.27
C GLY A 269 23.55 12.64 -13.28
N LYS A 270 23.16 12.16 -12.10
CA LYS A 270 24.05 11.57 -11.09
C LYS A 270 23.26 10.70 -10.10
N GLY A 271 23.93 9.75 -9.47
CA GLY A 271 23.34 8.89 -8.43
C GLY A 271 23.54 9.43 -7.00
N PRO A 272 22.94 8.75 -6.00
CA PRO A 272 23.18 9.03 -4.58
C PRO A 272 24.66 8.85 -4.20
N SER A 273 25.14 9.58 -3.20
CA SER A 273 26.54 9.52 -2.74
C SER A 273 26.88 8.27 -1.92
N SER A 274 25.87 7.54 -1.46
CA SER A 274 26.01 6.33 -0.64
C SER A 274 25.10 5.23 -1.17
N ARG A 275 25.42 3.98 -0.83
CA ARG A 275 24.59 2.83 -1.20
C ARG A 275 23.15 3.01 -0.71
N THR A 276 22.20 2.72 -1.58
CA THR A 276 20.77 2.72 -1.23
C THR A 276 20.43 1.41 -0.53
N THR A 277 19.72 1.46 0.59
CA THR A 277 19.27 0.27 1.32
C THR A 277 17.87 -0.14 0.85
N VAL A 278 17.72 -1.38 0.40
CA VAL A 278 16.45 -1.97 -0.02
C VAL A 278 16.01 -2.94 1.07
N PHE A 279 14.97 -2.60 1.82
CA PHE A 279 14.31 -3.53 2.74
C PHE A 279 13.25 -4.31 1.95
N PHE A 280 13.48 -5.60 1.78
CA PHE A 280 12.60 -6.50 1.03
C PHE A 280 11.85 -7.41 2.01
N PHE A 281 10.53 -7.24 2.07
CA PHE A 281 9.64 -8.02 2.93
C PHE A 281 8.99 -9.15 2.14
N THR A 282 8.83 -10.32 2.76
CA THR A 282 8.19 -11.48 2.12
C THR A 282 6.76 -11.18 1.70
N ASN A 283 6.02 -10.41 2.49
CA ASN A 283 4.63 -10.03 2.21
C ASN A 283 4.20 -8.76 2.96
N GLY A 284 3.00 -8.27 2.63
CA GLY A 284 2.41 -7.09 3.27
C GLY A 284 2.11 -7.24 4.77
N ASP A 285 1.89 -8.46 5.29
CA ASP A 285 1.67 -8.69 6.72
C ASP A 285 2.95 -8.42 7.53
N GLU A 286 4.08 -8.92 7.03
CA GLU A 286 5.39 -8.68 7.61
C GLU A 286 5.76 -7.20 7.56
N LYS A 287 5.62 -6.56 6.38
CA LYS A 287 5.88 -5.11 6.24
C LYS A 287 5.01 -4.30 7.18
N ARG A 288 3.72 -4.64 7.31
CA ARG A 288 2.82 -3.93 8.24
C ARG A 288 3.27 -4.05 9.69
N LEU A 289 3.74 -5.23 10.10
CA LEU A 289 4.21 -5.47 11.46
C LEU A 289 5.50 -4.70 11.77
N LEU A 290 6.46 -4.71 10.84
CA LEU A 290 7.81 -4.21 11.07
C LEU A 290 7.98 -2.72 10.69
N PHE A 291 7.25 -2.25 9.70
CA PHE A 291 7.40 -0.92 9.10
C PHE A 291 6.15 -0.04 9.21
N GLY A 292 4.95 -0.64 9.11
CA GLY A 292 3.67 0.02 9.38
C GLY A 292 2.65 0.00 8.24
N THR A 293 3.12 -0.04 6.99
CA THR A 293 2.25 -0.14 5.81
C THR A 293 2.11 -1.58 5.35
N ARG A 294 0.91 -1.95 4.86
CA ARG A 294 0.67 -3.27 4.26
C ARG A 294 0.89 -3.25 2.76
N ASP A 295 0.11 -2.44 2.06
CA ASP A 295 -0.05 -2.52 0.60
C ASP A 295 0.66 -1.37 -0.13
N VAL A 296 1.27 -0.44 0.61
CA VAL A 296 1.96 0.74 0.06
C VAL A 296 3.47 0.57 0.23
N GLU A 297 4.17 0.64 -0.90
CA GLU A 297 5.63 0.74 -0.94
C GLU A 297 6.07 2.18 -0.63
N VAL A 298 7.22 2.31 0.00
CA VAL A 298 7.67 3.61 0.53
C VAL A 298 9.16 3.77 0.35
N ALA A 299 9.57 4.94 -0.13
CA ALA A 299 10.93 5.43 -0.04
C ALA A 299 11.07 6.44 1.11
N LYS A 300 12.21 6.39 1.81
CA LYS A 300 12.69 7.45 2.71
C LYS A 300 13.99 8.04 2.13
N PRO A 301 13.91 9.04 1.25
CA PRO A 301 15.08 9.58 0.53
C PRO A 301 16.20 10.07 1.46
N TRP A 302 15.84 10.73 2.56
CA TRP A 302 16.78 11.22 3.58
C TRP A 302 17.51 10.10 4.35
N GLN A 303 17.01 8.86 4.30
CA GLN A 303 17.69 7.67 4.84
C GLN A 303 18.39 6.85 3.75
N GLY A 304 18.29 7.25 2.48
CA GLY A 304 18.74 6.45 1.34
C GLY A 304 18.15 5.05 1.36
N SER A 305 16.87 4.90 1.71
CA SER A 305 16.24 3.59 1.93
C SER A 305 14.90 3.46 1.22
N VAL A 306 14.61 2.27 0.69
CA VAL A 306 13.31 1.88 0.11
C VAL A 306 12.78 0.63 0.79
N PHE A 307 11.46 0.52 0.89
CA PHE A 307 10.74 -0.53 1.62
C PHE A 307 9.72 -1.15 0.68
N ILE A 308 10.00 -2.38 0.21
CA ILE A 308 9.23 -3.07 -0.82
C ILE A 308 8.82 -4.49 -0.41
N THR A 309 7.71 -4.99 -0.95
CA THR A 309 7.25 -6.37 -0.77
C THR A 309 7.47 -7.22 -2.02
N SER A 310 7.56 -8.54 -1.84
CA SER A 310 7.69 -9.50 -2.94
C SER A 310 6.52 -9.43 -3.94
N ASN A 311 6.80 -8.97 -5.16
CA ASN A 311 5.81 -8.77 -6.23
C ASN A 311 6.24 -9.29 -7.62
N GLY A 312 7.07 -10.33 -7.66
CA GLY A 312 7.49 -10.99 -8.91
C GLY A 312 8.57 -10.23 -9.69
N PHE A 313 8.85 -10.69 -10.91
CA PHE A 313 9.88 -10.13 -11.79
C PHE A 313 9.33 -9.76 -13.18
N PRO A 314 9.75 -8.61 -13.76
CA PRO A 314 10.39 -7.48 -13.08
C PRO A 314 9.59 -6.95 -11.90
N HIS A 315 10.24 -6.24 -11.00
CA HIS A 315 9.58 -5.73 -9.81
C HIS A 315 8.80 -4.44 -10.14
N PRO A 316 7.45 -4.41 -9.98
CA PRO A 316 6.59 -3.39 -10.57
C PRO A 316 6.78 -1.97 -9.99
N SER A 317 7.32 -1.83 -8.79
CA SER A 317 7.55 -0.54 -8.13
C SER A 317 9.02 -0.25 -7.80
N LEU A 318 9.95 -1.15 -8.11
CA LEU A 318 11.34 -1.00 -7.65
C LEU A 318 11.96 0.28 -8.21
N ARG A 319 11.84 0.49 -9.52
CA ARG A 319 12.38 1.68 -10.19
C ARG A 319 11.73 2.97 -9.67
N HIS A 320 10.41 2.97 -9.45
CA HIS A 320 9.67 4.10 -8.85
C HIS A 320 10.21 4.45 -7.45
N GLU A 321 10.32 3.48 -6.54
CA GLU A 321 10.82 3.74 -5.19
C GLU A 321 12.29 4.17 -5.19
N LEU A 322 13.11 3.59 -6.07
CA LEU A 322 14.49 4.05 -6.27
C LEU A 322 14.52 5.48 -6.81
N ALA A 323 13.63 5.87 -7.72
CA ALA A 323 13.58 7.22 -8.27
C ALA A 323 13.39 8.28 -7.17
N HIS A 324 12.62 8.00 -6.11
CA HIS A 324 12.53 8.90 -4.95
C HIS A 324 13.87 9.13 -4.26
N VAL A 325 14.69 8.08 -4.10
CA VAL A 325 16.04 8.20 -3.51
C VAL A 325 16.99 8.94 -4.45
N TYR A 326 16.88 8.74 -5.76
CA TYR A 326 17.73 9.44 -6.74
C TYR A 326 17.32 10.90 -6.89
N ALA A 327 16.05 11.24 -6.72
CA ALA A 327 15.56 12.62 -6.74
C ALA A 327 16.19 13.51 -5.66
N THR A 328 16.83 12.94 -4.64
CA THR A 328 17.63 13.70 -3.64
C THR A 328 18.70 14.59 -4.27
N VAL A 329 19.20 14.21 -5.45
CA VAL A 329 20.19 15.00 -6.19
C VAL A 329 19.62 16.30 -6.77
N TRP A 330 18.29 16.39 -6.89
CA TRP A 330 17.54 17.57 -7.29
C TRP A 330 16.83 18.25 -6.11
N GLY A 331 16.62 17.54 -5.00
CA GLY A 331 15.89 18.00 -3.82
C GLY A 331 16.64 19.00 -2.95
N ASP A 332 16.00 19.34 -1.82
CA ASP A 332 16.59 20.21 -0.81
C ASP A 332 17.79 19.57 -0.09
N SER A 333 18.62 20.39 0.55
CA SER A 333 19.85 19.90 1.19
C SER A 333 19.65 19.10 2.49
N ARG A 334 18.44 19.07 3.06
CA ARG A 334 18.16 18.42 4.35
C ARG A 334 17.44 17.09 4.16
N PHE A 335 16.36 17.09 3.38
CA PHE A 335 15.51 15.90 3.20
C PHE A 335 15.60 15.30 1.80
N GLY A 336 16.14 16.06 0.82
CA GLY A 336 16.25 15.61 -0.56
C GLY A 336 14.90 15.47 -1.25
N VAL A 337 13.89 16.24 -0.83
CA VAL A 337 12.54 16.19 -1.42
C VAL A 337 12.05 17.58 -1.81
N ALA A 338 10.97 17.65 -2.60
CA ALA A 338 10.36 18.92 -2.97
C ALA A 338 9.49 19.49 -1.85
N TRP A 339 9.60 20.80 -1.66
CA TRP A 339 8.84 21.55 -0.66
C TRP A 339 8.13 22.73 -1.30
N SER A 340 6.88 22.96 -0.93
CA SER A 340 6.11 24.11 -1.40
C SER A 340 5.51 24.92 -0.24
N ARG A 341 5.38 26.23 -0.48
CA ARG A 341 4.75 27.14 0.49
C ARG A 341 3.27 26.79 0.56
N SER A 342 2.83 26.31 1.73
CA SER A 342 1.49 25.79 1.93
C SER A 342 0.52 26.87 2.38
N PHE A 343 0.82 27.52 3.51
CA PHE A 343 0.03 28.62 4.06
C PHE A 343 0.93 29.54 4.89
N SER A 344 0.37 30.55 5.56
CA SER A 344 1.14 31.43 6.43
C SER A 344 0.41 31.63 7.75
N ILE A 345 1.15 31.56 8.86
CA ILE A 345 0.65 31.87 10.19
C ILE A 345 1.23 33.24 10.55
N GLY A 346 0.44 34.30 10.32
CA GLY A 346 0.93 35.66 10.38
C GLY A 346 2.07 35.88 9.36
N PRO A 347 3.24 36.43 9.77
CA PRO A 347 4.36 36.66 8.87
C PRO A 347 5.18 35.40 8.57
N VAL A 348 4.91 34.27 9.23
CA VAL A 348 5.71 33.05 9.10
C VAL A 348 5.16 32.16 7.98
N PRO A 349 5.90 31.97 6.87
CA PRO A 349 5.49 31.02 5.84
C PRO A 349 5.63 29.58 6.38
N VAL A 350 4.59 28.78 6.22
CA VAL A 350 4.62 27.34 6.48
C VAL A 350 4.89 26.63 5.17
N VAL A 351 5.92 25.80 5.17
CA VAL A 351 6.40 25.03 4.02
C VAL A 351 6.25 23.55 4.35
N LEU A 352 5.57 22.80 3.48
CA LEU A 352 5.33 21.37 3.63
C LEU A 352 5.81 20.63 2.37
N PRO A 353 6.00 19.30 2.43
CA PRO A 353 6.36 18.52 1.26
C PRO A 353 5.32 18.68 0.15
N ASP A 354 5.78 18.77 -1.10
CA ASP A 354 4.90 18.86 -2.28
C ASP A 354 4.68 17.47 -2.88
N PRO A 355 3.56 16.77 -2.57
CA PRO A 355 3.35 15.40 -3.03
C PRO A 355 3.27 15.31 -4.55
N GLY A 356 2.72 16.31 -5.24
CA GLY A 356 2.61 16.30 -6.69
C GLY A 356 3.96 16.34 -7.39
N LEU A 357 4.92 17.10 -6.85
CA LEU A 357 6.29 17.10 -7.34
C LEU A 357 7.07 15.84 -6.93
N ILE A 358 6.92 15.40 -5.68
CA ILE A 358 7.60 14.21 -5.15
C ILE A 358 7.23 12.97 -5.96
N GLU A 359 5.93 12.72 -6.13
CA GLU A 359 5.41 11.57 -6.87
C GLU A 359 5.59 11.76 -8.37
N GLY A 360 5.30 12.96 -8.89
CA GLY A 360 5.43 13.24 -10.31
C GLY A 360 6.86 13.05 -10.83
N VAL A 361 7.90 13.44 -10.08
CA VAL A 361 9.29 13.22 -10.51
C VAL A 361 9.65 11.72 -10.49
N ALA A 362 9.17 10.96 -9.50
CA ALA A 362 9.41 9.52 -9.46
C ALA A 362 8.75 8.80 -10.63
N VAL A 363 7.48 9.08 -10.89
CA VAL A 363 6.74 8.54 -12.05
C VAL A 363 7.38 8.96 -13.37
N ALA A 364 7.86 10.21 -13.48
CA ALA A 364 8.55 10.68 -14.67
C ALA A 364 9.85 9.90 -14.97
N ALA A 365 10.63 9.60 -13.92
CA ALA A 365 11.90 8.86 -14.01
C ALA A 365 11.69 7.35 -14.23
N ASP A 366 10.62 6.80 -13.67
CA ASP A 366 10.17 5.43 -13.93
C ASP A 366 9.73 5.28 -15.39
N GLY A 367 8.83 6.17 -15.83
CA GLY A 367 8.31 6.19 -17.21
C GLY A 367 7.19 5.22 -17.47
N LEU A 368 6.89 4.37 -16.51
CA LEU A 368 5.81 3.41 -16.54
C LEU A 368 4.83 3.72 -15.42
N GLN A 369 3.61 3.22 -15.57
CA GLN A 369 2.63 3.23 -14.49
C GLN A 369 1.82 1.92 -14.56
N GLU A 370 2.03 1.03 -13.58
CA GLU A 370 1.52 -0.37 -13.63
C GLU A 370 2.02 -1.11 -14.89
N ASP A 371 3.32 -0.98 -15.18
CA ASP A 371 4.01 -1.55 -16.36
C ASP A 371 3.56 -1.01 -17.74
N GLU A 372 2.64 -0.02 -17.78
CA GLU A 372 2.17 0.61 -19.01
C GLU A 372 2.86 1.95 -19.28
N ASP A 373 2.98 2.32 -20.57
CA ASP A 373 3.56 3.61 -20.97
C ASP A 373 2.83 4.79 -20.33
N LEU A 374 3.60 5.63 -19.63
CA LEU A 374 3.07 6.75 -18.86
C LEU A 374 2.32 7.78 -19.72
N HIS A 375 2.83 8.09 -20.91
CA HIS A 375 2.20 9.07 -21.79
C HIS A 375 0.91 8.53 -22.41
N ALA A 376 0.85 7.23 -22.73
CA ALA A 376 -0.37 6.57 -23.18
C ALA A 376 -1.46 6.60 -22.09
N GLN A 377 -1.10 6.33 -20.83
CA GLN A 377 -2.01 6.48 -19.68
C GLN A 377 -2.52 7.91 -19.51
N ALA A 378 -1.64 8.90 -19.66
CA ALA A 378 -2.04 10.30 -19.58
C ALA A 378 -2.95 10.71 -20.75
N ARG A 379 -2.70 10.20 -21.97
CA ARG A 379 -3.59 10.42 -23.12
C ARG A 379 -4.99 9.84 -22.85
N LEU A 380 -5.08 8.62 -22.31
CA LEU A 380 -6.36 8.01 -21.92
C LEU A 380 -7.11 8.85 -20.89
N LEU A 381 -6.39 9.30 -19.85
CA LEU A 381 -6.95 10.18 -18.83
C LEU A 381 -7.46 11.50 -19.43
N MET A 382 -6.74 12.06 -20.41
CA MET A 382 -7.13 13.27 -21.13
C MET A 382 -8.41 13.07 -21.95
N GLU A 383 -8.49 11.99 -22.72
CA GLU A 383 -9.67 11.66 -23.55
C GLU A 383 -10.93 11.43 -22.70
N MET A 384 -10.77 10.99 -21.46
CA MET A 384 -11.86 10.86 -20.48
C MET A 384 -12.24 12.18 -19.77
N GLY A 385 -11.59 13.30 -20.08
CA GLY A 385 -11.81 14.58 -19.39
C GLY A 385 -11.30 14.58 -17.94
N GLY A 386 -10.38 13.67 -17.59
CA GLY A 386 -9.90 13.46 -16.23
C GLY A 386 -8.72 14.34 -15.81
N PHE A 387 -8.29 15.29 -16.62
CA PHE A 387 -7.18 16.19 -16.27
C PHE A 387 -7.53 17.13 -15.12
N VAL A 388 -6.51 17.41 -14.33
CA VAL A 388 -6.52 18.25 -13.14
C VAL A 388 -5.70 19.52 -13.44
N PRO A 389 -6.12 20.70 -13.00
CA PRO A 389 -5.33 21.92 -13.13
C PRO A 389 -3.93 21.78 -12.48
N LEU A 390 -2.88 22.31 -13.12
CA LEU A 390 -1.50 22.16 -12.64
C LEU A 390 -1.25 22.84 -11.28
N ASP A 391 -1.95 23.92 -10.97
CA ASP A 391 -1.90 24.61 -9.67
C ASP A 391 -2.51 23.77 -8.54
N VAL A 392 -3.46 22.90 -8.87
CA VAL A 392 -3.99 21.89 -7.94
C VAL A 392 -2.99 20.74 -7.79
N LEU A 393 -2.46 20.26 -8.93
CA LEU A 393 -1.59 19.10 -9.01
C LEU A 393 -0.28 19.29 -8.24
N PHE A 394 0.37 20.46 -8.39
CA PHE A 394 1.62 20.80 -7.71
C PHE A 394 1.34 21.68 -6.48
N SER A 395 0.48 21.19 -5.59
CA SER A 395 0.13 21.81 -4.32
C SER A 395 -0.40 20.77 -3.32
N LEU A 396 -0.67 21.17 -2.08
CA LEU A 396 -1.32 20.29 -1.09
C LEU A 396 -2.75 19.88 -1.47
N ARG A 397 -3.39 20.56 -2.43
CA ARG A 397 -4.71 20.15 -2.93
C ARG A 397 -4.65 18.84 -3.71
N PHE A 398 -3.45 18.38 -4.09
CA PHE A 398 -3.18 17.03 -4.57
C PHE A 398 -3.83 15.96 -3.69
N TYR A 399 -3.83 16.13 -2.35
CA TYR A 399 -4.40 15.14 -1.44
C TYR A 399 -5.93 14.94 -1.61
N GLY A 400 -6.61 15.91 -2.23
CA GLY A 400 -8.05 15.86 -2.53
C GLY A 400 -8.39 15.20 -3.87
N VAL A 401 -7.39 14.81 -4.66
CA VAL A 401 -7.56 14.17 -5.98
C VAL A 401 -7.33 12.66 -5.84
N SER A 402 -7.93 11.83 -6.70
CA SER A 402 -7.58 10.41 -6.73
C SER A 402 -6.13 10.22 -7.17
N SER A 403 -5.38 9.37 -6.44
CA SER A 403 -3.96 9.11 -6.71
C SER A 403 -3.73 8.63 -8.14
N SER A 404 -4.60 7.76 -8.67
CA SER A 404 -4.48 7.25 -10.05
C SER A 404 -4.47 8.36 -11.10
N ARG A 405 -5.27 9.43 -10.93
CA ARG A 405 -5.29 10.57 -11.86
C ARG A 405 -4.09 11.49 -11.66
N ALA A 406 -3.80 11.79 -10.39
CA ALA A 406 -2.78 12.78 -10.05
C ALA A 406 -1.37 12.30 -10.42
N TYR A 407 -1.03 11.05 -10.13
CA TYR A 407 0.30 10.49 -10.38
C TYR A 407 0.59 10.41 -11.88
N VAL A 408 -0.35 9.86 -12.67
CA VAL A 408 -0.24 9.74 -14.13
C VAL A 408 -0.04 11.10 -14.79
N GLN A 409 -0.90 12.08 -14.47
CA GLN A 409 -0.78 13.40 -15.09
C GLN A 409 0.49 14.13 -14.65
N ALA A 410 0.84 14.09 -13.36
CA ALA A 410 2.02 14.78 -12.84
C ALA A 410 3.30 14.21 -13.44
N GLY A 411 3.43 12.88 -13.44
CA GLY A 411 4.57 12.18 -14.03
C GLY A 411 4.69 12.43 -15.51
N SER A 412 3.61 12.24 -16.28
CA SER A 412 3.64 12.45 -17.73
C SER A 412 3.97 13.90 -18.09
N PHE A 413 3.41 14.88 -17.39
CA PHE A 413 3.72 16.29 -17.63
C PHE A 413 5.19 16.62 -17.32
N LEU A 414 5.70 16.19 -16.15
CA LEU A 414 7.09 16.45 -15.77
C LEU A 414 8.08 15.75 -16.71
N ARG A 415 7.78 14.51 -17.13
CA ARG A 415 8.56 13.78 -18.12
C ARG A 415 8.61 14.50 -19.46
N TYR A 416 7.46 14.95 -19.96
CA TYR A 416 7.38 15.74 -21.19
C TYR A 416 8.25 17.02 -21.11
N VAL A 417 8.27 17.70 -19.96
CA VAL A 417 9.14 18.87 -19.76
C VAL A 417 10.62 18.47 -19.77
N VAL A 418 11.01 17.36 -19.14
CA VAL A 418 12.39 16.86 -19.19
C VAL A 418 12.81 16.53 -20.61
N GLU A 419 11.96 15.83 -21.37
CA GLU A 419 12.26 15.37 -22.73
C GLU A 419 12.33 16.53 -23.73
N THR A 420 11.47 17.55 -23.59
CA THR A 420 11.41 18.68 -24.54
C THR A 420 12.27 19.87 -24.18
N ARG A 421 12.56 20.09 -22.89
CA ARG A 421 13.22 21.30 -22.37
C ARG A 421 14.43 20.99 -21.47
N GLY A 422 14.80 19.72 -21.35
CA GLY A 422 15.86 19.23 -20.47
C GLY A 422 15.44 19.18 -19.00
N ALA A 423 16.28 18.59 -18.15
CA ALA A 423 15.98 18.41 -16.72
C ALA A 423 16.02 19.70 -15.88
N ALA A 424 16.66 20.77 -16.37
CA ALA A 424 16.94 21.97 -15.57
C ALA A 424 15.69 22.68 -15.01
N PRO A 425 14.58 22.85 -15.76
CA PRO A 425 13.34 23.40 -15.22
C PRO A 425 12.77 22.53 -14.09
N VAL A 426 12.60 21.23 -14.33
CA VAL A 426 12.05 20.30 -13.33
C VAL A 426 12.92 20.24 -12.09
N ARG A 427 14.24 20.21 -12.24
CA ARG A 427 15.19 20.30 -11.11
C ARG A 427 14.98 21.57 -10.29
N ARG A 428 14.86 22.74 -10.93
CA ARG A 428 14.62 24.01 -10.21
C ARG A 428 13.29 23.99 -9.47
N LEU A 429 12.25 23.42 -10.07
CA LEU A 429 10.95 23.28 -9.43
C LEU A 429 11.04 22.38 -8.20
N TYR A 430 11.66 21.20 -8.35
CA TYR A 430 11.85 20.23 -7.27
C TYR A 430 12.73 20.76 -6.13
N ALA A 431 13.75 21.57 -6.43
CA ALA A 431 14.62 22.23 -5.45
C ALA A 431 13.95 23.38 -4.66
N GLY A 432 12.64 23.60 -4.80
CA GLY A 432 11.92 24.69 -4.14
C GLY A 432 11.93 26.01 -4.92
N GLY A 433 11.99 25.95 -6.25
CA GLY A 433 11.99 27.13 -7.13
C GLY A 433 10.74 28.03 -7.03
N GLY A 434 9.72 27.62 -6.27
CA GLY A 434 8.47 28.34 -6.09
C GLY A 434 7.38 27.85 -7.05
N PRO A 435 6.34 28.67 -7.31
CA PRO A 435 5.26 28.31 -8.21
C PRO A 435 5.78 27.93 -9.60
N ILE A 436 5.10 27.00 -10.26
CA ILE A 436 5.47 26.50 -11.59
C ILE A 436 5.67 27.63 -12.63
N SER A 437 4.90 28.71 -12.54
CA SER A 437 5.01 29.91 -13.40
C SER A 437 6.34 30.63 -13.31
N ARG A 438 7.08 30.48 -12.21
CA ARG A 438 8.43 31.04 -12.06
C ARG A 438 9.49 30.23 -12.80
N VAL A 439 9.24 28.93 -12.97
CA VAL A 439 10.16 27.99 -13.60
C VAL A 439 9.83 27.83 -15.10
N LEU A 440 8.55 27.90 -15.44
CA LEU A 440 7.99 27.83 -16.79
C LEU A 440 7.21 29.14 -17.07
N PRO A 441 7.80 30.11 -17.79
CA PRO A 441 7.22 31.45 -17.98
C PRO A 441 5.85 31.48 -18.68
N ASP A 442 5.55 30.50 -19.55
CA ASP A 442 4.24 30.33 -20.21
C ASP A 442 3.65 28.95 -19.89
N VAL A 443 3.21 28.76 -18.65
CA VAL A 443 2.61 27.47 -18.19
C VAL A 443 1.45 27.05 -19.08
N ALA A 444 0.60 28.01 -19.49
CA ALA A 444 -0.57 27.73 -20.31
C ALA A 444 -0.18 27.28 -21.73
N GLY A 445 0.85 27.88 -22.33
CA GLY A 445 1.42 27.43 -23.60
C GLY A 445 2.03 26.04 -23.50
N VAL A 446 2.83 25.78 -22.46
CA VAL A 446 3.42 24.46 -22.20
C VAL A 446 2.33 23.40 -22.02
N GLU A 447 1.24 23.71 -21.32
CA GLU A 447 0.12 22.78 -21.16
C GLU A 447 -0.60 22.50 -22.49
N ARG A 448 -0.78 23.51 -23.35
CA ARG A 448 -1.35 23.31 -24.70
C ARG A 448 -0.46 22.42 -25.54
N GLU A 449 0.85 22.68 -25.58
CA GLU A 449 1.80 21.86 -26.34
C GLU A 449 1.85 20.42 -25.82
N TYR A 450 1.80 20.22 -24.49
CA TYR A 450 1.71 18.91 -23.88
C TYR A 450 0.44 18.16 -24.32
N ARG A 451 -0.72 18.82 -24.35
CA ARG A 451 -1.97 18.22 -24.83
C ARG A 451 -1.90 17.83 -26.31
N GLU A 452 -1.27 18.66 -27.15
CA GLU A 452 -1.06 18.31 -28.57
C GLU A 452 -0.10 17.13 -28.72
N PHE A 453 0.99 17.10 -27.95
CA PHE A 453 1.89 15.95 -27.89
C PHE A 453 1.15 14.67 -27.50
N LEU A 454 0.30 14.71 -26.47
CA LEU A 454 -0.44 13.53 -26.06
C LEU A 454 -1.32 12.97 -27.19
N LYS A 455 -1.90 13.80 -28.07
CA LYS A 455 -2.70 13.30 -29.20
C LYS A 455 -1.88 12.45 -30.19
N THR A 456 -0.55 12.60 -30.22
CA THR A 456 0.33 11.82 -31.09
C THR A 456 0.77 10.49 -30.46
N VAL A 457 0.59 10.31 -29.14
CA VAL A 457 1.04 9.11 -28.42
C VAL A 457 0.13 7.92 -28.75
N PRO A 458 0.62 6.80 -29.29
CA PRO A 458 -0.22 5.66 -29.64
C PRO A 458 -0.87 5.04 -28.39
N ILE A 459 -2.14 4.62 -28.50
CA ILE A 459 -2.84 3.89 -27.44
C ILE A 459 -3.24 2.51 -27.96
N PRO A 460 -2.76 1.41 -27.36
CA PRO A 460 -3.31 0.09 -27.58
C PRO A 460 -4.79 0.02 -27.17
N GLU A 461 -5.64 -0.62 -27.97
CA GLU A 461 -7.09 -0.66 -27.72
C GLU A 461 -7.45 -1.26 -26.35
N HIS A 462 -6.70 -2.26 -25.91
CA HIS A 462 -6.92 -2.90 -24.60
C HIS A 462 -6.71 -1.94 -23.41
N GLN A 463 -5.83 -0.94 -23.52
CA GLN A 463 -5.59 0.02 -22.43
C GLN A 463 -6.80 0.94 -22.23
N ARG A 464 -7.60 1.21 -23.27
CA ARG A 464 -8.84 2.02 -23.15
C ARG A 464 -9.84 1.40 -22.17
N ALA A 465 -9.92 0.07 -22.14
CA ALA A 465 -10.81 -0.63 -21.21
C ALA A 465 -10.34 -0.54 -19.76
N MET A 466 -9.03 -0.64 -19.51
CA MET A 466 -8.46 -0.56 -18.17
C MET A 466 -8.51 0.86 -17.59
N ALA A 467 -8.27 1.87 -18.42
CA ALA A 467 -8.27 3.27 -17.99
C ALA A 467 -9.61 3.72 -17.38
N ARG A 468 -10.75 3.24 -17.93
CA ARG A 468 -12.06 3.60 -17.40
C ARG A 468 -12.24 3.18 -15.96
N GLU A 469 -11.87 1.95 -15.63
CA GLU A 469 -11.97 1.46 -14.27
C GLU A 469 -10.97 2.17 -13.34
N ARG A 470 -9.73 2.34 -13.80
CA ARG A 470 -8.65 2.94 -13.03
C ARG A 470 -8.96 4.38 -12.59
N PHE A 471 -9.51 5.18 -13.49
CA PHE A 471 -9.71 6.62 -13.26
C PHE A 471 -11.09 6.98 -12.69
N SER A 472 -12.03 6.04 -12.63
CA SER A 472 -13.39 6.27 -12.09
C SER A 472 -13.52 6.06 -10.58
N ARG A 473 -12.47 5.60 -9.88
CA ARG A 473 -12.52 5.36 -8.43
C ARG A 473 -12.58 6.67 -7.64
N PRO A 474 -13.54 6.85 -6.71
CA PRO A 474 -13.62 8.07 -5.91
C PRO A 474 -12.49 8.13 -4.86
N PRO A 475 -11.99 9.34 -4.51
CA PRO A 475 -11.07 9.55 -3.40
C PRO A 475 -11.57 8.94 -2.08
N VAL A 476 -10.63 8.48 -1.24
CA VAL A 476 -10.90 7.80 0.06
C VAL A 476 -11.86 8.60 0.95
N HIS A 477 -11.68 9.93 1.03
CA HIS A 477 -12.48 10.80 1.88
C HIS A 477 -13.94 10.99 1.43
N LEU A 478 -14.28 10.58 0.21
CA LEU A 478 -15.66 10.57 -0.32
C LEU A 478 -16.34 9.21 -0.16
N GLN A 479 -15.63 8.18 0.33
CA GLN A 479 -16.19 6.85 0.54
C GLN A 479 -16.94 6.79 1.88
N ARG A 480 -18.13 6.18 1.87
CA ARG A 480 -18.95 6.01 3.08
C ARG A 480 -18.39 4.87 3.94
N CYS A 481 -18.28 5.08 5.26
CA CYS A 481 -17.85 4.05 6.21
C CYS A 481 -16.50 3.38 5.88
N VAL A 482 -15.57 4.15 5.30
CA VAL A 482 -14.39 3.59 4.61
C VAL A 482 -13.60 2.56 5.42
N HIS A 483 -13.32 2.83 6.70
CA HIS A 483 -12.57 1.89 7.54
C HIS A 483 -13.38 0.66 7.95
N SER A 484 -14.68 0.83 8.24
CA SER A 484 -15.54 -0.29 8.62
C SER A 484 -15.78 -1.24 7.45
N VAL A 485 -15.97 -0.71 6.24
CA VAL A 485 -16.05 -1.51 5.01
C VAL A 485 -14.75 -2.27 4.76
N ALA A 486 -13.60 -1.59 4.88
CA ALA A 486 -12.30 -2.23 4.70
C ALA A 486 -12.04 -3.35 5.73
N ARG A 487 -12.38 -3.14 7.00
CA ARG A 487 -12.28 -4.16 8.06
C ARG A 487 -13.16 -5.37 7.76
N SER A 488 -14.43 -5.17 7.41
CA SER A 488 -15.32 -6.30 7.07
C SER A 488 -14.84 -7.08 5.84
N ARG A 489 -14.32 -6.40 4.81
CA ARG A 489 -13.71 -7.09 3.66
C ARG A 489 -12.49 -7.92 4.06
N GLN A 490 -11.60 -7.34 4.87
CA GLN A 490 -10.41 -8.04 5.34
C GLN A 490 -10.80 -9.28 6.16
N ARG A 491 -11.74 -9.15 7.10
CA ARG A 491 -12.27 -10.29 7.87
C ARG A 491 -12.92 -11.33 7.00
N ALA A 492 -13.64 -10.93 5.95
CA ALA A 492 -14.21 -11.88 5.01
C ALA A 492 -13.12 -12.70 4.29
N VAL A 493 -12.02 -12.05 3.89
CA VAL A 493 -10.86 -12.76 3.31
C VAL A 493 -10.24 -13.73 4.32
N GLU A 494 -10.08 -13.31 5.58
CA GLU A 494 -9.56 -14.16 6.67
C GLU A 494 -10.47 -15.36 6.94
N CYS A 495 -11.78 -15.14 7.02
CA CYS A 495 -12.79 -16.18 7.15
C CYS A 495 -12.72 -17.19 5.99
N VAL A 496 -12.61 -16.73 4.74
CA VAL A 496 -12.43 -17.64 3.58
C VAL A 496 -11.14 -18.44 3.71
N ARG A 497 -10.02 -17.80 4.10
CA ARG A 497 -8.74 -18.50 4.31
C ARG A 497 -8.80 -19.53 5.44
N ALA A 498 -9.60 -19.27 6.47
CA ALA A 498 -9.83 -20.17 7.58
C ALA A 498 -10.90 -21.25 7.30
N GLY A 499 -11.57 -21.19 6.14
CA GLY A 499 -12.69 -22.07 5.79
C GLY A 499 -14.03 -21.72 6.47
N ASP A 500 -14.12 -20.60 7.19
CA ASP A 500 -15.36 -20.08 7.79
C ASP A 500 -16.18 -19.28 6.76
N PHE A 501 -16.82 -19.98 5.83
CA PHE A 501 -17.58 -19.33 4.75
C PHE A 501 -18.81 -18.57 5.24
N ASP A 502 -19.48 -19.05 6.29
CA ASP A 502 -20.62 -18.35 6.89
C ASP A 502 -20.17 -17.02 7.52
N GLY A 503 -19.00 -17.01 8.19
CA GLY A 503 -18.36 -15.79 8.66
C GLY A 503 -18.04 -14.81 7.54
N ALA A 504 -17.48 -15.31 6.43
CA ALA A 504 -17.18 -14.49 5.26
C ALA A 504 -18.45 -13.85 4.68
N GLN A 505 -19.53 -14.63 4.53
CA GLN A 505 -20.80 -14.11 4.02
C GLN A 505 -21.38 -13.04 4.94
N ARG A 506 -21.38 -13.24 6.26
CA ARG A 506 -21.84 -12.24 7.24
C ARG A 506 -21.08 -10.92 7.13
N GLU A 507 -19.75 -10.99 7.07
CA GLU A 507 -18.90 -9.80 6.97
C GLU A 507 -19.09 -9.07 5.62
N LEU A 508 -19.24 -9.80 4.52
CA LEU A 508 -19.54 -9.21 3.20
C LEU A 508 -20.92 -8.54 3.15
N GLU A 509 -21.94 -9.17 3.73
CA GLU A 509 -23.26 -8.56 3.86
C GLU A 509 -23.24 -7.30 4.71
N GLN A 510 -22.42 -7.28 5.76
CA GLN A 510 -22.21 -6.09 6.57
C GLN A 510 -21.53 -4.97 5.76
N ALA A 511 -20.49 -5.28 4.99
CA ALA A 511 -19.86 -4.34 4.08
C ALA A 511 -20.85 -3.76 3.05
N LEU A 512 -21.73 -4.58 2.48
CA LEU A 512 -22.76 -4.15 1.53
C LEU A 512 -23.89 -3.34 2.17
N LYS A 513 -24.21 -3.53 3.45
CA LYS A 513 -25.15 -2.64 4.16
C LYS A 513 -24.59 -1.23 4.33
N MET A 514 -23.26 -1.11 4.47
CA MET A 514 -22.57 0.18 4.61
C MET A 514 -22.35 0.87 3.25
N ASP A 515 -22.03 0.09 2.22
CA ASP A 515 -21.77 0.57 0.86
C ASP A 515 -22.41 -0.39 -0.18
N PRO A 516 -23.72 -0.22 -0.49
CA PRO A 516 -24.47 -1.18 -1.31
C PRO A 516 -24.06 -1.25 -2.78
N GLU A 517 -23.48 -0.18 -3.30
CA GLU A 517 -23.06 -0.05 -4.70
C GLU A 517 -21.56 -0.32 -4.86
N SER A 518 -20.90 -0.77 -3.79
CA SER A 518 -19.47 -1.04 -3.81
C SER A 518 -19.11 -2.24 -4.69
N LEU A 519 -18.61 -1.96 -5.89
CA LEU A 519 -18.22 -2.98 -6.84
C LEU A 519 -17.12 -3.90 -6.28
N GLU A 520 -16.17 -3.35 -5.53
CA GLU A 520 -15.11 -4.09 -4.84
C GLU A 520 -15.67 -5.10 -3.81
N THR A 521 -16.72 -4.73 -3.05
CA THR A 521 -17.38 -5.69 -2.13
C THR A 521 -18.14 -6.78 -2.89
N TRP A 522 -18.84 -6.42 -3.97
CA TRP A 522 -19.58 -7.39 -4.79
C TRP A 522 -18.66 -8.40 -5.48
N MET A 523 -17.49 -7.96 -5.95
CA MET A 523 -16.46 -8.86 -6.44
C MET A 523 -15.97 -9.83 -5.36
N LEU A 524 -15.70 -9.32 -4.17
CA LEU A 524 -15.24 -10.16 -3.07
C LEU A 524 -16.32 -11.17 -2.65
N LYS A 525 -17.59 -10.77 -2.69
CA LYS A 525 -18.73 -11.67 -2.46
C LYS A 525 -18.88 -12.72 -3.55
N LEU A 526 -18.68 -12.35 -4.82
CA LEU A 526 -18.64 -13.29 -5.94
C LEU A 526 -17.53 -14.32 -5.76
N TRP A 527 -16.32 -13.86 -5.43
CA TRP A 527 -15.17 -14.74 -5.17
C TRP A 527 -15.42 -15.67 -3.97
N ALA A 528 -15.87 -15.13 -2.84
CA ALA A 528 -16.13 -15.91 -1.63
C ALA A 528 -17.24 -16.95 -1.83
N ALA A 529 -18.36 -16.58 -2.46
CA ALA A 529 -19.45 -17.51 -2.75
C ALA A 529 -19.01 -18.63 -3.69
N ARG A 530 -18.20 -18.31 -4.72
CA ARG A 530 -17.64 -19.30 -5.64
C ARG A 530 -16.74 -20.30 -4.90
N GLN A 531 -15.89 -19.80 -3.99
CA GLN A 531 -14.98 -20.64 -3.22
C GLN A 531 -15.71 -21.54 -2.20
N ALA A 532 -16.79 -21.02 -1.60
CA ALA A 532 -17.53 -21.69 -0.53
C ALA A 532 -18.51 -22.76 -1.02
N GLN A 533 -19.31 -22.39 -2.03
CA GLN A 533 -20.53 -23.10 -2.43
C GLN A 533 -20.54 -23.41 -3.93
N GLY A 534 -19.48 -23.02 -4.65
CA GLY A 534 -19.37 -23.17 -6.09
C GLY A 534 -20.02 -22.05 -6.89
N PRO A 535 -19.88 -22.10 -8.23
CA PRO A 535 -20.28 -21.02 -9.13
C PRO A 535 -21.80 -20.80 -9.18
N ALA A 536 -22.60 -21.84 -8.91
CA ALA A 536 -24.07 -21.73 -8.89
C ALA A 536 -24.55 -20.74 -7.81
N ALA A 537 -23.97 -20.77 -6.62
CA ALA A 537 -24.29 -19.84 -5.54
C ALA A 537 -23.79 -18.41 -5.81
N ALA A 538 -22.70 -18.28 -6.57
CA ALA A 538 -22.09 -17.00 -6.90
C ALA A 538 -22.84 -16.20 -7.99
N GLN A 539 -23.83 -16.79 -8.67
CA GLN A 539 -24.55 -16.14 -9.76
C GLN A 539 -25.23 -14.84 -9.36
N SER A 540 -25.82 -14.77 -8.16
CA SER A 540 -26.48 -13.56 -7.66
C SER A 540 -25.51 -12.37 -7.51
N ALA A 541 -24.29 -12.64 -7.04
CA ALA A 541 -23.23 -11.63 -6.96
C ALA A 541 -22.73 -11.25 -8.37
N ALA A 542 -22.63 -12.21 -9.29
CA ALA A 542 -22.28 -11.94 -10.69
C ALA A 542 -23.30 -11.03 -11.39
N ASP A 543 -24.59 -11.25 -11.19
CA ASP A 543 -25.65 -10.38 -11.74
C ASP A 543 -25.52 -8.95 -11.22
N ARG A 544 -25.18 -8.80 -9.93
CA ARG A 544 -25.01 -7.48 -9.35
C ARG A 544 -23.75 -6.77 -9.85
N VAL A 545 -22.65 -7.49 -10.04
CA VAL A 545 -21.43 -6.95 -10.69
C VAL A 545 -21.75 -6.50 -12.11
N LEU A 546 -22.48 -7.29 -12.90
CA LEU A 546 -22.88 -6.91 -14.27
C LEU A 546 -23.76 -5.66 -14.29
N ALA A 547 -24.70 -5.53 -13.35
CA ALA A 547 -25.58 -4.36 -13.26
C ALA A 547 -24.85 -3.06 -12.88
N LEU A 548 -23.84 -3.15 -12.01
CA LEU A 548 -23.12 -1.99 -11.48
C LEU A 548 -21.92 -1.56 -12.34
N SER A 549 -21.41 -2.45 -13.18
CA SER A 549 -20.16 -2.23 -13.92
C SER A 549 -20.31 -1.40 -15.21
N GLY A 550 -21.52 -1.04 -15.62
CA GLY A 550 -21.76 -0.24 -16.84
C GLY A 550 -21.35 -0.98 -18.12
N GLU A 551 -20.82 -0.27 -19.11
CA GLU A 551 -20.58 -0.81 -20.47
C GLU A 551 -19.17 -1.37 -20.71
N ALA A 552 -18.17 -1.10 -19.87
CA ALA A 552 -16.79 -1.54 -20.14
C ALA A 552 -15.96 -1.73 -18.86
N THR A 553 -15.97 -2.94 -18.28
CA THR A 553 -15.03 -3.30 -17.20
C THR A 553 -14.61 -4.78 -17.29
N HIS A 554 -13.36 -5.08 -16.93
CA HIS A 554 -12.88 -6.47 -16.76
C HIS A 554 -13.70 -7.26 -15.72
N LEU A 555 -14.42 -6.55 -14.86
CA LEU A 555 -15.29 -7.11 -13.83
C LEU A 555 -16.50 -7.82 -14.42
N GLN A 556 -16.99 -7.34 -15.57
CA GLN A 556 -17.99 -8.06 -16.34
C GLN A 556 -17.48 -9.40 -16.80
N VAL A 557 -16.23 -9.49 -17.26
CA VAL A 557 -15.64 -10.77 -17.69
C VAL A 557 -15.66 -11.76 -16.54
N ARG A 558 -15.17 -11.38 -15.35
CA ARG A 558 -15.17 -12.26 -14.17
C ARG A 558 -16.58 -12.72 -13.79
N ALA A 559 -17.55 -11.81 -13.82
CA ALA A 559 -18.95 -12.17 -13.57
C ALA A 559 -19.50 -13.15 -14.63
N ARG A 560 -19.23 -12.91 -15.92
CA ARG A 560 -19.65 -13.80 -17.01
C ARG A 560 -18.97 -15.17 -16.95
N GLN A 561 -17.69 -15.25 -16.58
CA GLN A 561 -16.97 -16.51 -16.39
C GLN A 561 -17.62 -17.37 -15.30
N VAL A 562 -18.01 -16.77 -14.17
CA VAL A 562 -18.73 -17.49 -13.10
C VAL A 562 -20.08 -18.01 -13.59
N LYS A 563 -20.83 -17.21 -14.35
CA LYS A 563 -22.10 -17.66 -14.94
C LYS A 563 -21.89 -18.78 -15.97
N ALA A 564 -20.84 -18.70 -16.78
CA ALA A 564 -20.49 -19.75 -17.73
C ALA A 564 -20.14 -21.06 -17.03
N GLU A 565 -19.35 -21.00 -15.96
CA GLU A 565 -19.01 -22.15 -15.13
C GLU A 565 -20.26 -22.78 -14.50
N ALA A 566 -21.16 -21.97 -13.95
CA ALA A 566 -22.40 -22.44 -13.36
C ALA A 566 -23.31 -23.15 -14.38
N ALA A 567 -23.47 -22.57 -15.58
CA ALA A 567 -24.24 -23.18 -16.66
C ALA A 567 -23.62 -24.51 -17.12
N TRP A 568 -22.29 -24.55 -17.23
CA TRP A 568 -21.57 -25.76 -17.62
C TRP A 568 -21.74 -26.90 -16.61
N ILE A 569 -21.61 -26.62 -15.31
CA ILE A 569 -21.85 -27.62 -14.24
C ILE A 569 -23.30 -28.12 -14.27
N ALA A 570 -24.26 -27.26 -14.59
CA ALA A 570 -25.67 -27.62 -14.75
C ALA A 570 -25.96 -28.44 -16.03
N GLY A 571 -24.96 -28.65 -16.89
CA GLY A 571 -25.11 -29.33 -18.18
C GLY A 571 -25.65 -28.45 -19.31
N ASP A 572 -25.87 -27.16 -19.06
CA ASP A 572 -26.27 -26.17 -20.06
C ASP A 572 -25.05 -25.62 -20.81
N VAL A 573 -24.51 -26.45 -21.70
CA VAL A 573 -23.37 -26.08 -22.56
C VAL A 573 -23.70 -24.87 -23.47
N PRO A 574 -24.88 -24.77 -24.11
CA PRO A 574 -25.24 -23.58 -24.88
C PRO A 574 -25.23 -22.29 -24.04
N GLY A 575 -25.77 -22.31 -22.83
CA GLY A 575 -25.73 -21.18 -21.92
C GLY A 575 -24.32 -20.81 -21.46
N ALA A 576 -23.48 -21.81 -21.19
CA ALA A 576 -22.07 -21.61 -20.85
C ALA A 576 -21.31 -20.90 -21.98
N VAL A 577 -21.48 -21.36 -23.21
CA VAL A 577 -20.87 -20.76 -24.41
C VAL A 577 -21.37 -19.34 -24.62
N ALA A 578 -22.68 -19.09 -24.48
CA ALA A 578 -23.25 -17.75 -24.62
C ALA A 578 -22.66 -16.75 -23.60
N HIS A 579 -22.41 -17.19 -22.36
CA HIS A 579 -21.76 -16.35 -21.36
C HIS A 579 -20.28 -16.08 -21.68
N LEU A 580 -19.54 -17.06 -22.23
CA LEU A 580 -18.16 -16.85 -22.69
C LEU A 580 -18.09 -15.93 -23.91
N ASP A 581 -19.03 -16.04 -24.85
CA ASP A 581 -19.13 -15.14 -26.00
C ASP A 581 -19.41 -13.70 -25.54
N ALA A 582 -20.34 -13.54 -24.59
CA ALA A 582 -20.60 -12.24 -23.98
C ALA A 582 -19.37 -11.70 -23.22
N ALA A 583 -18.57 -12.57 -22.59
CA ALA A 583 -17.32 -12.17 -21.94
C ALA A 583 -16.26 -11.74 -22.97
N ALA A 584 -16.11 -12.49 -24.07
CA ALA A 584 -15.14 -12.20 -25.12
C ALA A 584 -15.44 -10.87 -25.83
N ALA A 585 -16.73 -10.52 -25.94
CA ALA A 585 -17.17 -9.23 -26.48
C ALA A 585 -16.80 -8.02 -25.60
N VAL A 586 -16.46 -8.24 -24.32
CA VAL A 586 -15.99 -7.15 -23.44
C VAL A 586 -14.55 -6.83 -23.78
N LEU A 587 -14.28 -5.59 -24.18
CA LEU A 587 -12.92 -5.11 -24.41
C LEU A 587 -12.09 -5.30 -23.13
N SER A 588 -11.06 -6.14 -23.20
CA SER A 588 -10.27 -6.58 -22.04
C SER A 588 -8.81 -6.83 -22.44
N PRO A 589 -7.86 -6.86 -21.47
CA PRO A 589 -6.47 -7.18 -21.75
C PRO A 589 -6.29 -8.54 -22.43
N PRO A 590 -5.23 -8.74 -23.23
CA PRO A 590 -4.97 -10.00 -23.93
C PRO A 590 -4.93 -11.21 -22.98
N ALA A 591 -4.33 -11.07 -21.79
CA ALA A 591 -4.35 -12.13 -20.77
C ALA A 591 -5.76 -12.59 -20.39
N VAL A 592 -6.69 -11.65 -20.24
CA VAL A 592 -8.10 -11.95 -19.92
C VAL A 592 -8.78 -12.60 -21.12
N GLN A 593 -8.54 -12.12 -22.34
CA GLN A 593 -9.08 -12.72 -23.56
C GLN A 593 -8.56 -14.14 -23.79
N ARG A 594 -7.28 -14.39 -23.53
CA ARG A 594 -6.70 -15.75 -23.55
C ARG A 594 -7.34 -16.65 -22.53
N GLU A 595 -7.62 -16.17 -21.31
CA GLU A 595 -8.32 -16.95 -20.30
C GLU A 595 -9.72 -17.37 -20.76
N ILE A 596 -10.50 -16.44 -21.34
CA ILE A 596 -11.84 -16.74 -21.89
C ILE A 596 -11.73 -17.77 -23.02
N ARG A 597 -10.78 -17.59 -23.94
CA ARG A 597 -10.58 -18.51 -25.07
C ARG A 597 -10.11 -19.88 -24.60
N LEU A 598 -9.20 -19.94 -23.62
CA LEU A 598 -8.72 -21.19 -23.01
C LEU A 598 -9.89 -22.00 -22.49
N ILE A 599 -10.77 -21.36 -21.71
CA ILE A 599 -11.97 -22.00 -21.17
C ILE A 599 -12.84 -22.56 -22.30
N ARG A 600 -13.07 -21.78 -23.36
CA ARG A 600 -13.87 -22.20 -24.51
C ARG A 600 -13.27 -23.41 -25.23
N GLU A 601 -11.97 -23.40 -25.50
CA GLU A 601 -11.26 -24.51 -26.17
C GLU A 601 -11.38 -25.80 -25.37
N LEU A 602 -11.20 -25.70 -24.06
CA LEU A 602 -11.30 -26.86 -23.20
C LEU A 602 -12.74 -27.39 -23.12
N MET A 603 -13.76 -26.53 -23.11
CA MET A 603 -15.17 -26.95 -23.16
C MET A 603 -15.52 -27.72 -24.44
N ALA A 604 -14.83 -27.45 -25.55
CA ALA A 604 -15.01 -28.15 -26.81
C ALA A 604 -14.34 -29.53 -26.85
N MET A 605 -13.49 -29.87 -25.86
CA MET A 605 -12.83 -31.17 -25.78
C MET A 605 -13.80 -32.30 -25.37
N PRO A 606 -13.49 -33.57 -25.71
CA PRO A 606 -14.32 -34.72 -25.33
C PRO A 606 -14.61 -34.78 -23.83
N ARG A 607 -15.77 -35.30 -23.43
CA ARG A 607 -16.23 -35.36 -22.02
C ARG A 607 -15.23 -36.03 -21.06
N GLY A 608 -14.33 -36.89 -21.54
CA GLY A 608 -13.25 -37.46 -20.73
C GLY A 608 -12.24 -36.42 -20.21
N ALA A 609 -12.14 -35.25 -20.85
CA ALA A 609 -11.31 -34.12 -20.42
C ALA A 609 -12.05 -33.15 -19.48
N TRP A 610 -13.29 -33.43 -19.08
CA TRP A 610 -14.06 -32.54 -18.20
C TRP A 610 -13.64 -32.52 -16.73
N PRO A 611 -13.11 -33.60 -16.13
CA PRO A 611 -12.50 -33.51 -14.79
C PRO A 611 -11.34 -32.51 -14.75
N ILE A 612 -10.62 -32.35 -15.86
CA ILE A 612 -9.55 -31.36 -16.08
C ILE A 612 -10.08 -29.93 -16.17
N LEU A 613 -11.24 -29.73 -16.80
CA LEU A 613 -11.93 -28.44 -16.77
C LEU A 613 -12.34 -28.08 -15.34
N GLN A 614 -12.87 -29.04 -14.59
CA GLN A 614 -13.23 -28.83 -13.19
C GLN A 614 -12.03 -28.37 -12.35
N THR A 615 -10.81 -28.84 -12.60
CA THR A 615 -9.63 -28.35 -11.85
C THR A 615 -9.22 -26.92 -12.20
N ILE A 616 -9.46 -26.45 -13.42
CA ILE A 616 -9.28 -25.05 -13.82
C ILE A 616 -10.30 -24.15 -13.12
N PHE A 617 -11.53 -24.64 -12.99
CA PHE A 617 -12.64 -23.90 -12.45
C PHE A 617 -12.73 -23.91 -10.91
N THR A 618 -12.35 -25.01 -10.25
CA THR A 618 -12.56 -25.21 -8.80
C THR A 618 -11.41 -24.72 -7.91
N GLY A 619 -10.31 -24.23 -8.47
CA GLY A 619 -9.26 -23.51 -7.74
C GLY A 619 -7.83 -24.02 -7.98
N PRO A 620 -6.83 -23.37 -7.36
CA PRO A 620 -5.43 -23.72 -7.57
C PRO A 620 -5.09 -25.03 -6.83
N LEU A 621 -5.18 -26.16 -7.53
CA LEU A 621 -4.58 -27.40 -7.03
C LEU A 621 -3.05 -27.23 -6.89
N PRO A 622 -2.39 -28.00 -6.02
CA PRO A 622 -0.94 -27.96 -5.92
C PRO A 622 -0.27 -28.23 -7.26
N TYR A 623 0.84 -27.54 -7.53
CA TYR A 623 1.57 -27.67 -8.80
C TYR A 623 1.90 -29.13 -9.14
N TRP A 624 2.27 -29.97 -8.17
CA TRP A 624 2.56 -31.39 -8.42
C TRP A 624 1.35 -32.16 -8.95
N PHE A 625 0.14 -31.84 -8.49
CA PHE A 625 -1.10 -32.45 -8.96
C PHE A 625 -1.38 -32.02 -10.39
N TRP A 626 -1.33 -30.71 -10.63
CA TRP A 626 -1.43 -30.12 -11.97
C TRP A 626 -0.45 -30.78 -12.94
N ARG A 627 0.84 -30.72 -12.61
CA ARG A 627 1.88 -31.29 -13.45
C ARG A 627 1.66 -32.78 -13.69
N GLY A 628 1.31 -33.56 -12.67
CA GLY A 628 1.02 -34.99 -12.80
C GLY A 628 -0.16 -35.31 -13.72
N SER A 629 -1.24 -34.51 -13.65
CA SER A 629 -2.44 -34.70 -14.47
C SER A 629 -2.24 -34.28 -15.93
N PHE A 630 -1.51 -33.20 -16.19
CA PHE A 630 -1.40 -32.61 -17.52
C PHE A 630 -0.15 -33.03 -18.30
N LEU A 631 0.94 -33.38 -17.61
CA LEU A 631 2.18 -33.80 -18.27
C LEU A 631 1.99 -34.99 -19.24
N PRO A 632 1.21 -36.05 -18.92
CA PRO A 632 0.94 -37.15 -19.85
C PRO A 632 0.17 -36.72 -21.11
N LEU A 633 -0.58 -35.62 -21.04
CA LEU A 633 -1.43 -35.12 -22.12
C LEU A 633 -0.69 -34.15 -23.05
N THR A 634 0.53 -33.73 -22.69
CA THR A 634 1.32 -32.76 -23.50
C THR A 634 1.62 -33.28 -24.91
N GLY A 635 1.73 -34.59 -25.10
CA GLY A 635 1.90 -35.20 -26.43
C GLY A 635 0.64 -35.21 -27.30
N GLN A 636 -0.53 -34.92 -26.72
CA GLN A 636 -1.83 -34.97 -27.41
C GLN A 636 -2.30 -33.60 -27.91
N SER A 637 -1.85 -32.50 -27.29
CA SER A 637 -2.25 -31.14 -27.66
C SER A 637 -1.17 -30.12 -27.34
N ALA A 638 -0.94 -29.19 -28.28
CA ALA A 638 -0.05 -28.04 -28.07
C ALA A 638 -0.53 -27.16 -26.91
N LEU A 639 -1.85 -27.05 -26.70
CA LEU A 639 -2.43 -26.29 -25.60
C LEU A 639 -2.00 -26.85 -24.23
N PHE A 640 -2.02 -28.17 -24.05
CA PHE A 640 -1.56 -28.78 -22.79
C PHE A 640 -0.06 -28.60 -22.58
N SER A 641 0.75 -28.70 -23.64
CA SER A 641 2.18 -28.39 -23.56
C SER A 641 2.43 -26.95 -23.13
N TYR A 642 1.69 -26.00 -23.71
CA TYR A 642 1.73 -24.58 -23.33
C TYR A 642 1.36 -24.35 -21.85
N LEU A 643 0.29 -25.00 -21.35
CA LEU A 643 -0.15 -24.87 -19.96
C LEU A 643 0.89 -25.43 -18.97
N VAL A 644 1.43 -26.61 -19.26
CA VAL A 644 2.46 -27.24 -18.41
C VAL A 644 3.75 -26.41 -18.43
N ALA A 645 4.16 -25.86 -19.58
CA ALA A 645 5.32 -24.98 -19.66
C ALA A 645 5.14 -23.70 -18.82
N GLY A 646 3.94 -23.12 -18.82
CA GLY A 646 3.61 -21.97 -17.97
C GLY A 646 3.61 -22.31 -16.48
N ALA A 647 3.10 -23.49 -16.11
CA ALA A 647 3.13 -23.98 -14.74
C ALA A 647 4.58 -24.21 -14.27
N ASP A 648 5.43 -24.84 -15.10
CA ASP A 648 6.86 -25.05 -14.81
C ASP A 648 7.58 -23.71 -14.61
N LEU A 649 7.27 -22.69 -15.44
CA LEU A 649 7.84 -21.35 -15.31
C LEU A 649 7.48 -20.69 -13.96
N ASN A 650 6.19 -20.74 -13.59
CA ASN A 650 5.69 -20.16 -12.34
C ASN A 650 6.21 -20.92 -11.10
N ALA A 651 6.48 -22.22 -11.23
CA ALA A 651 7.05 -23.04 -10.17
C ALA A 651 8.56 -22.86 -10.00
N GLY A 652 9.21 -22.04 -10.82
CA GLY A 652 10.66 -21.83 -10.76
C GLY A 652 11.48 -22.85 -11.57
N LEU A 653 10.85 -23.77 -12.30
CA LEU A 653 11.53 -24.78 -13.13
C LEU A 653 11.87 -24.21 -14.51
N TRP A 654 12.64 -23.12 -14.53
CA TRP A 654 12.85 -22.29 -15.71
C TRP A 654 13.50 -23.06 -16.86
N ARG A 655 14.42 -24.00 -16.58
CA ARG A 655 15.04 -24.84 -17.63
C ARG A 655 14.05 -25.76 -18.31
N GLN A 656 13.13 -26.33 -17.53
CA GLN A 656 12.08 -27.22 -18.05
C GLN A 656 11.08 -26.41 -18.88
N ALA A 657 10.67 -25.25 -18.37
CA ALA A 657 9.80 -24.33 -19.10
C ALA A 657 10.42 -23.89 -20.44
N ALA A 658 11.70 -23.47 -20.44
CA ALA A 658 12.41 -23.08 -21.65
C ALA A 658 12.45 -24.23 -22.67
N THR A 659 12.77 -25.44 -22.23
CA THR A 659 12.82 -26.63 -23.10
C THR A 659 11.46 -26.95 -23.72
N ARG A 660 10.37 -26.87 -22.95
CA ARG A 660 9.02 -27.14 -23.47
C ARG A 660 8.53 -26.05 -24.42
N TYR A 661 8.81 -24.79 -24.13
CA TYR A 661 8.46 -23.70 -25.03
C TYR A 661 9.25 -23.78 -26.35
N ALA A 662 10.50 -24.23 -26.31
CA ALA A 662 11.30 -24.43 -27.52
C ALA A 662 10.75 -25.53 -28.45
N SER A 663 10.08 -26.55 -27.91
CA SER A 663 9.46 -27.63 -28.68
C SER A 663 7.95 -27.46 -28.93
N LEU A 664 7.39 -26.30 -28.57
CA LEU A 664 5.96 -26.03 -28.71
C LEU A 664 5.57 -25.84 -30.18
N ALA A 665 4.53 -26.55 -30.62
CA ALA A 665 3.92 -26.34 -31.93
C ALA A 665 3.05 -25.06 -31.92
N PHE A 666 3.68 -23.89 -32.12
CA PHE A 666 3.00 -22.58 -32.07
C PHE A 666 1.85 -22.45 -33.06
N ASP A 667 1.94 -23.09 -34.23
CA ASP A 667 0.91 -23.14 -35.27
C ASP A 667 -0.37 -23.88 -34.84
N ARG A 668 -0.28 -24.67 -33.77
CA ARG A 668 -1.41 -25.42 -33.20
C ARG A 668 -1.98 -24.78 -31.93
N LEU A 669 -1.54 -23.56 -31.59
CA LEU A 669 -2.15 -22.79 -30.51
C LEU A 669 -3.45 -22.13 -30.99
N PRO A 670 -4.40 -21.83 -30.07
CA PRO A 670 -5.75 -21.40 -30.45
C PRO A 670 -5.81 -20.09 -31.26
N ASP A 671 -4.95 -19.12 -30.94
CA ASP A 671 -4.91 -17.82 -31.61
C ASP A 671 -3.55 -17.10 -31.39
N ASP A 672 -3.40 -15.93 -32.00
CA ASP A 672 -2.19 -15.11 -31.92
C ASP A 672 -1.88 -14.64 -30.49
N ASN A 673 -2.88 -14.47 -29.61
CA ASN A 673 -2.61 -14.10 -28.23
C ASN A 673 -1.86 -15.24 -27.52
N PHE A 674 -2.27 -16.49 -27.70
CA PHE A 674 -1.55 -17.65 -27.16
C PHE A 674 -0.13 -17.75 -27.72
N VAL A 675 0.03 -17.56 -29.02
CA VAL A 675 1.36 -17.58 -29.67
C VAL A 675 2.27 -16.51 -29.06
N CYS A 676 1.75 -15.29 -28.88
CA CYS A 676 2.52 -14.18 -28.36
C CYS A 676 2.87 -14.32 -26.89
N GLU A 677 1.95 -14.80 -26.05
CA GLU A 677 2.30 -15.10 -24.66
C GLU A 677 3.28 -16.26 -24.55
N ALA A 678 3.10 -17.32 -25.36
CA ALA A 678 4.03 -18.45 -25.36
C ALA A 678 5.45 -17.99 -25.74
N ARG A 679 5.59 -17.09 -26.73
CA ARG A 679 6.87 -16.46 -27.09
C ARG A 679 7.43 -15.60 -25.95
N ALA A 680 6.59 -14.77 -25.31
CA ALA A 680 7.00 -13.95 -24.17
C ALA A 680 7.51 -14.81 -23.01
N ARG A 681 6.79 -15.88 -22.65
CA ARG A 681 7.15 -16.80 -21.58
C ARG A 681 8.37 -17.66 -21.93
N HIS A 682 8.54 -18.03 -23.20
CA HIS A 682 9.75 -18.69 -23.67
C HIS A 682 10.97 -17.79 -23.47
N PHE A 683 10.89 -16.55 -23.96
CA PHE A 683 11.90 -15.53 -23.75
C PHE A 683 12.22 -15.37 -22.26
N LEU A 684 11.19 -15.22 -21.41
CA LEU A 684 11.37 -15.04 -19.99
C LEU A 684 12.06 -16.25 -19.33
N ALA A 685 11.68 -17.48 -19.70
CA ALA A 685 12.34 -18.69 -19.21
C ALA A 685 13.82 -18.75 -19.62
N LEU A 686 14.16 -18.34 -20.84
CA LEU A 686 15.56 -18.24 -21.30
C LEU A 686 16.34 -17.15 -20.55
N LEU A 687 15.71 -15.99 -20.30
CA LEU A 687 16.31 -14.91 -19.51
C LEU A 687 16.60 -15.36 -18.07
N LEU A 688 15.61 -15.99 -17.43
CA LEU A 688 15.72 -16.47 -16.06
C LEU A 688 16.74 -17.61 -15.91
N THR A 689 16.93 -18.43 -16.96
CA THR A 689 18.03 -19.42 -17.03
C THR A 689 19.37 -18.84 -17.45
N ARG A 690 19.48 -17.51 -17.62
CA ARG A 690 20.70 -16.79 -18.02
C ARG A 690 21.24 -17.22 -19.40
N ARG A 691 20.40 -17.77 -20.27
CA ARG A 691 20.74 -18.09 -21.67
C ARG A 691 20.60 -16.82 -22.53
N LEU A 692 21.39 -15.78 -22.22
CA LEU A 692 21.16 -14.40 -22.68
C LEU A 692 21.13 -14.25 -24.21
N GLY A 693 22.01 -14.93 -24.94
CA GLY A 693 22.02 -14.90 -26.41
C GLY A 693 20.75 -15.49 -27.02
N GLU A 694 20.23 -16.58 -26.44
CA GLU A 694 18.97 -17.20 -26.87
C GLU A 694 17.77 -16.37 -26.43
N ALA A 695 17.82 -15.80 -25.22
CA ALA A 695 16.81 -14.88 -24.72
C ALA A 695 16.67 -13.66 -25.63
N ARG A 696 17.78 -13.08 -26.10
CA ARG A 696 17.77 -11.99 -27.08
C ARG A 696 17.09 -12.41 -28.38
N ALA A 697 17.45 -13.56 -28.94
CA ALA A 697 16.82 -14.05 -30.17
C ALA A 697 15.31 -14.27 -29.99
N ALA A 698 14.90 -14.88 -28.87
CA ALA A 698 13.50 -15.08 -28.53
C ALA A 698 12.74 -13.76 -28.29
N LEU A 699 13.40 -12.76 -27.70
CA LEU A 699 12.84 -11.42 -27.49
C LEU A 699 12.55 -10.72 -28.82
N GLU A 700 13.43 -10.82 -29.81
CA GLU A 700 13.17 -10.21 -31.13
C GLU A 700 12.00 -10.89 -31.86
N ILE A 701 11.83 -12.21 -31.69
CA ILE A 701 10.65 -12.92 -32.20
C ILE A 701 9.38 -12.43 -31.48
N TYR A 702 9.44 -12.25 -30.16
CA TYR A 702 8.34 -11.67 -29.38
C TYR A 702 8.06 -10.21 -29.78
N SER A 703 9.07 -9.44 -30.17
CA SER A 703 8.90 -8.05 -30.59
C SER A 703 8.03 -7.88 -31.84
N GLY A 704 7.89 -8.93 -32.66
CA GLY A 704 6.99 -8.95 -33.81
C GLY A 704 5.51 -9.18 -33.45
N CYS A 705 5.19 -9.42 -32.17
CA CYS A 705 3.81 -9.65 -31.75
C CYS A 705 2.97 -8.37 -31.77
N PRO A 706 1.72 -8.43 -32.27
CA PRO A 706 0.84 -7.27 -32.37
C PRO A 706 0.43 -6.73 -31.00
N VAL A 707 0.46 -7.56 -29.96
CA VAL A 707 0.22 -7.14 -28.59
C VAL A 707 1.35 -7.60 -27.67
N GLN A 708 2.01 -6.63 -27.05
CA GLN A 708 3.07 -6.85 -26.08
C GLN A 708 2.55 -6.38 -24.71
N GLU A 709 2.57 -7.28 -23.73
CA GLU A 709 2.12 -6.98 -22.37
C GLU A 709 3.20 -6.29 -21.54
N ARG A 710 4.44 -6.27 -22.04
CA ARG A 710 5.59 -5.63 -21.39
C ARG A 710 6.49 -4.97 -22.43
N SER A 711 7.16 -3.90 -22.03
CA SER A 711 8.09 -3.17 -22.90
C SER A 711 9.24 -4.08 -23.37
N VAL A 712 9.36 -4.29 -24.67
CA VAL A 712 10.48 -5.03 -25.26
C VAL A 712 11.80 -4.27 -25.05
N ASP A 713 11.76 -2.93 -25.09
CA ASP A 713 12.94 -2.09 -24.90
C ASP A 713 13.52 -2.22 -23.49
N TYR A 714 12.66 -2.38 -22.48
CA TYR A 714 13.08 -2.72 -21.13
C TYR A 714 13.99 -3.95 -21.13
N TYR A 715 13.53 -5.04 -21.74
CA TYR A 715 14.27 -6.30 -21.71
C TYR A 715 15.51 -6.29 -22.60
N ARG A 716 15.51 -5.57 -23.71
CA ARG A 716 16.73 -5.36 -24.51
C ARG A 716 17.81 -4.67 -23.68
N GLY A 717 17.45 -3.59 -22.99
CA GLY A 717 18.34 -2.86 -22.11
C GLY A 717 18.87 -3.74 -20.98
N PHE A 718 17.97 -4.48 -20.33
CA PHE A 718 18.35 -5.37 -19.23
C PHE A 718 19.26 -6.52 -19.68
N ILE A 719 19.00 -7.18 -20.82
CA ILE A 719 19.88 -8.23 -21.36
C ILE A 719 21.27 -7.65 -21.67
N ALA A 720 21.34 -6.51 -22.36
CA ALA A 720 22.62 -5.88 -22.69
C ALA A 720 23.41 -5.53 -21.42
N PHE A 721 22.73 -5.05 -20.38
CA PHE A 721 23.32 -4.79 -19.09
C PHE A 721 23.88 -6.06 -18.42
N LEU A 722 23.11 -7.16 -18.42
CA LEU A 722 23.55 -8.43 -17.83
C LEU A 722 24.75 -9.04 -18.55
N GLU A 723 24.83 -8.90 -19.88
CA GLU A 723 25.98 -9.33 -20.67
C GLU A 723 27.25 -8.54 -20.33
N ALA A 724 27.11 -7.23 -20.09
CA ALA A 724 28.20 -6.37 -19.66
C ALA A 724 28.63 -6.64 -18.20
N ASN A 725 27.76 -7.22 -17.38
CA ASN A 725 27.96 -7.43 -15.95
C ASN A 725 27.77 -8.91 -15.55
N PRO A 726 28.66 -9.82 -16.01
CA PRO A 726 28.49 -11.27 -15.80
C PRO A 726 28.51 -11.69 -14.33
N GLY A 727 29.11 -10.89 -13.44
CA GLY A 727 29.15 -11.14 -11.99
C GLY A 727 27.80 -10.96 -11.28
N LEU A 728 26.83 -10.27 -11.90
CA LEU A 728 25.46 -10.21 -11.42
C LEU A 728 24.71 -11.45 -11.93
N SER A 729 24.68 -12.50 -11.11
CA SER A 729 24.10 -13.79 -11.48
C SER A 729 23.23 -14.38 -10.36
N TRP A 730 22.32 -15.26 -10.76
CA TRP A 730 21.43 -16.03 -9.90
C TRP A 730 21.36 -17.47 -10.43
N ASP A 731 20.92 -18.39 -9.59
CA ASP A 731 20.80 -19.81 -9.90
C ASP A 731 19.62 -20.05 -10.85
N SER A 732 19.87 -20.79 -11.94
CA SER A 732 18.93 -20.98 -13.04
C SER A 732 17.75 -21.93 -12.75
N ASP A 733 17.85 -22.71 -11.69
CA ASP A 733 16.80 -23.63 -11.22
C ASP A 733 16.93 -23.67 -9.68
N PRO A 734 16.22 -22.80 -8.93
CA PRO A 734 16.26 -22.86 -7.48
C PRO A 734 15.90 -24.27 -7.02
N VAL A 735 16.55 -24.77 -5.95
CA VAL A 735 16.18 -26.04 -5.34
C VAL A 735 14.74 -25.91 -4.88
N VAL A 736 13.81 -26.47 -5.64
CA VAL A 736 12.41 -26.51 -5.22
C VAL A 736 12.29 -27.59 -4.15
N THR A 737 12.39 -27.19 -2.89
CA THR A 737 12.01 -28.05 -1.76
C THR A 737 10.49 -28.15 -1.76
N TRP A 738 9.97 -29.30 -2.18
CA TRP A 738 8.55 -29.61 -2.14
C TRP A 738 8.11 -30.06 -0.76
#